data_AF-A0A3L6ZS85-F1
#
_entry.id   AF-A0A3L6ZS85-F1
#
_cell.length_a   1.000
_cell.length_b   1.000
_cell.length_c   1.000
_cell.angle_alpha   90.00
_cell.angle_beta   90.00
_cell.angle_gamma   90.00
#
_symmetry.space_group_name_H-M   'P 1'
#
loop_
_entity.id
_entity.type
_entity.pdbx_description
1 polymer ?
#
loop_
_entity_poly.entity_id
_entity_poly.type
_entity_poly.pdbx_seq_one_letter_code
_entity_poly.pdbx_strand_id
1 'polypeptide(L)'
;MLILMNPQGKRVRPPMLGGLRLPVVLVTSVALTLTPAAALAATPAPTPVPMVSADPTPGQPDTATEPSSDASVPATVQPPVIAVTGDGILESGRDLGVRVTVTAEEGTPLRLLVQREQDSSPVDATRTDVTVDASGEAEVVLDGSTLSAGQYRVVDELSTIRGDAFTVADAPEAPSEPAPEQHGEASEAPDETVDVPLDEYYPQLAKDLFDTDGDGIYRIGAPAAGGSATGVVPAGLDDYYAQAADFTAEKCDRLGLPTAAYERLVGTTLRCGYVISPIDDEHPSAGNVAVATMVADHTGDEKKGSILWNPGGPGGSGLTLAVAGALYEPELLEHYDLIGFDPRGTGSSMPYSQCSTDEMLDEDRAANSYGLPLSEAEEDLNARAERFADDCFANTAALFDLDGDGSADDADQRAQQERLIENLGTWDAVGDVDVIRSVAGDQKLSFVGFSYGTRLGYVFSQKFGGSVGRLVLDGAVDPGNVDSASIDAMRSINRAVGADDPDPAEEAAESNIAQGAGFQGTFEQFALDCSARGARGLTWGEAYPDLAEEEIGSTAFTCPLGDGVTDKAALTAANQEILRTLERGALPTGQPGDERLVSFADARTGVFQALYSETLWSSLAQGLAELKEGRTAGGLMILADQYNDRDSETGHYAPMLQAFTTIRCTDENSNGSLPDIEKVRSFAERYDEAAPFQAASISPGVYDYCDFWRFVGTLPDAEELTAVPNILVVSTSHDSATPYASGVKLARLIDGTLLSVSGASHTSYMSGDEEKACVDSTVNDFLIDGVVPDDGDFGPALAEQDTAVDDTGETVTFDTRCKVETFRSAEFALSADTAHAGERIGFLAAHLVDDVGFEIAVDGESLASGRTDNGGNAGGQFTLPSDIAPGRYAVEFRSGGSATLASSAGSSAGRFATARSAAAGEVIATAELTILADDVPKTDDGDDAPASQGPAGGAADDGDGSSLSASAAGSLARSGTDANVGLLLAVVLVLVGGTLLIRRRRTAEG
;
A
#
# COMPACT_ATOMS: atom_id res chain seq x y z
N MET A 1 -16.39 5.24 -1.32
CA MET A 1 -17.09 5.74 -2.53
C MET A 1 -18.60 5.89 -2.25
N LEU A 2 -19.11 7.10 -1.99
CA LEU A 2 -20.55 7.32 -1.70
C LEU A 2 -21.37 7.42 -3.00
N ILE A 3 -22.52 6.72 -3.08
CA ILE A 3 -23.50 6.90 -4.17
C ILE A 3 -24.91 7.07 -3.61
N LEU A 4 -25.49 8.25 -3.84
CA LEU A 4 -26.83 8.64 -3.37
C LEU A 4 -27.94 7.92 -4.14
N MET A 5 -28.85 7.23 -3.42
CA MET A 5 -30.03 6.58 -4.03
C MET A 5 -31.25 7.50 -4.09
N ASN A 6 -31.79 7.72 -5.30
CA ASN A 6 -33.07 8.41 -5.51
C ASN A 6 -34.27 7.46 -5.26
N PRO A 7 -35.23 7.79 -4.37
CA PRO A 7 -36.39 6.94 -4.11
C PRO A 7 -37.40 6.98 -5.27
N GLN A 8 -37.67 5.82 -5.92
CA GLN A 8 -38.98 5.35 -6.44
C GLN A 8 -38.82 4.07 -7.31
N GLY A 9 -38.16 3.03 -6.77
CA GLY A 9 -37.79 1.82 -7.52
C GLY A 9 -38.95 1.15 -8.27
N LYS A 10 -38.97 1.27 -9.61
CA LYS A 10 -39.86 0.53 -10.52
C LYS A 10 -39.15 0.17 -11.83
N ARG A 11 -39.08 -1.14 -12.11
CA ARG A 11 -38.55 -1.73 -13.34
C ARG A 11 -39.38 -1.32 -14.58
N VAL A 12 -38.69 -1.02 -15.69
CA VAL A 12 -39.26 -1.10 -17.05
C VAL A 12 -38.23 -1.76 -17.98
N ARG A 13 -38.56 -2.93 -18.55
CA ARG A 13 -37.77 -3.57 -19.63
C ARG A 13 -38.26 -3.07 -21.01
N PRO A 14 -37.34 -2.82 -21.95
CA PRO A 14 -37.60 -3.05 -23.38
C PRO A 14 -36.63 -4.11 -23.99
N PRO A 15 -36.91 -4.63 -25.20
CA PRO A 15 -36.19 -5.77 -25.77
C PRO A 15 -35.02 -5.39 -26.69
N MET A 16 -34.14 -6.37 -26.98
CA MET A 16 -33.13 -6.31 -28.04
C MET A 16 -33.75 -5.97 -29.41
N LEU A 17 -33.17 -4.97 -30.12
CA LEU A 17 -32.89 -5.01 -31.57
C LEU A 17 -32.23 -3.71 -32.08
N GLY A 18 -30.99 -3.88 -32.58
CA GLY A 18 -30.16 -3.04 -33.44
C GLY A 18 -30.59 -1.64 -33.94
N GLY A 19 -29.65 -0.70 -33.80
CA GLY A 19 -29.24 0.21 -34.89
C GLY A 19 -29.78 1.64 -34.88
N LEU A 20 -28.86 2.59 -34.65
CA LEU A 20 -28.99 4.06 -34.80
C LEU A 20 -30.05 4.77 -33.93
N ARG A 21 -29.61 5.81 -33.20
CA ARG A 21 -30.03 7.21 -33.48
C ARG A 21 -29.27 8.29 -32.68
N LEU A 22 -28.99 9.39 -33.37
CA LEU A 22 -28.56 10.68 -32.82
C LEU A 22 -29.73 11.44 -32.12
N PRO A 23 -29.46 12.53 -31.38
CA PRO A 23 -30.28 12.96 -30.23
C PRO A 23 -31.34 14.03 -30.54
N VAL A 24 -32.35 14.16 -29.67
CA VAL A 24 -33.18 15.37 -29.54
C VAL A 24 -33.56 15.65 -28.08
N VAL A 25 -33.32 16.92 -27.71
CA VAL A 25 -33.57 17.65 -26.46
C VAL A 25 -35.07 17.93 -26.16
N LEU A 26 -35.45 17.88 -24.87
CA LEU A 26 -36.64 18.45 -24.16
C LEU A 26 -38.08 18.23 -24.68
N VAL A 27 -39.04 18.06 -23.74
CA VAL A 27 -40.12 19.04 -23.47
C VAL A 27 -40.88 18.75 -22.15
N THR A 28 -41.31 19.84 -21.52
CA THR A 28 -41.82 20.09 -20.17
C THR A 28 -43.24 19.60 -19.80
N SER A 29 -43.37 19.27 -18.50
CA SER A 29 -44.45 19.66 -17.54
C SER A 29 -45.94 19.26 -17.73
N VAL A 30 -46.51 18.65 -16.69
CA VAL A 30 -47.91 18.89 -16.23
C VAL A 30 -47.94 18.99 -14.70
N ALA A 31 -48.70 19.96 -14.16
CA ALA A 31 -48.73 20.33 -12.75
C ALA A 31 -49.86 19.67 -11.94
N LEU A 32 -49.74 19.68 -10.60
CA LEU A 32 -50.89 19.59 -9.70
C LEU A 32 -50.77 20.56 -8.50
N THR A 33 -51.27 21.76 -8.77
CA THR A 33 -51.76 22.82 -7.88
C THR A 33 -51.85 22.56 -6.36
N LEU A 34 -51.30 23.51 -5.59
CA LEU A 34 -52.00 24.16 -4.45
C LEU A 34 -51.60 25.64 -4.41
N THR A 35 -52.57 26.55 -4.35
CA THR A 35 -52.37 28.02 -4.40
C THR A 35 -52.50 28.72 -3.03
N PRO A 36 -51.90 29.92 -2.84
CA PRO A 36 -51.61 30.48 -1.51
C PRO A 36 -52.56 31.60 -1.07
N ALA A 37 -52.29 32.19 0.11
CA ALA A 37 -52.84 33.47 0.57
C ALA A 37 -51.72 34.52 0.79
N ALA A 38 -52.03 35.80 0.54
CA ALA A 38 -51.12 36.95 0.47
C ALA A 38 -50.67 37.46 1.88
N ALA A 39 -49.68 38.36 2.07
CA ALA A 39 -49.57 39.68 1.42
C ALA A 39 -48.23 40.46 1.60
N LEU A 40 -47.86 41.21 0.53
CA LEU A 40 -47.14 42.51 0.42
C LEU A 40 -45.90 42.81 1.32
N ALA A 41 -44.68 43.00 0.78
CA ALA A 41 -44.10 44.18 0.04
C ALA A 41 -43.62 45.35 0.96
N ALA A 42 -42.50 46.08 0.74
CA ALA A 42 -41.54 46.20 -0.38
C ALA A 42 -40.13 46.72 0.07
N THR A 43 -39.13 46.69 -0.83
CA THR A 43 -37.78 47.32 -0.77
C THR A 43 -37.81 48.78 -1.33
N PRO A 44 -36.75 49.67 -1.32
CA PRO A 44 -35.33 49.48 -1.71
C PRO A 44 -34.23 50.31 -0.96
N ALA A 45 -32.95 50.18 -1.41
CA ALA A 45 -31.72 50.89 -0.96
C ALA A 45 -31.32 52.06 -1.95
N PRO A 46 -30.09 52.66 -2.04
CA PRO A 46 -28.84 52.60 -1.23
C PRO A 46 -28.00 53.95 -1.06
N THR A 47 -26.80 53.90 -0.40
CA THR A 47 -25.57 54.80 -0.50
C THR A 47 -25.57 56.28 -0.02
N PRO A 48 -24.42 57.01 0.17
CA PRO A 48 -23.08 56.67 0.76
C PRO A 48 -22.33 57.79 1.62
N VAL A 49 -21.26 57.45 2.38
CA VAL A 49 -19.90 58.13 2.58
C VAL A 49 -19.79 59.66 2.95
N PRO A 50 -18.88 60.22 3.82
CA PRO A 50 -17.40 60.01 3.94
C PRO A 50 -16.68 60.07 5.33
N MET A 51 -15.35 59.86 5.29
CA MET A 51 -14.33 60.04 6.36
C MET A 51 -13.86 61.51 6.57
N VAL A 52 -13.14 61.82 7.67
CA VAL A 52 -11.82 62.53 7.71
C VAL A 52 -11.24 62.65 9.15
N SER A 53 -9.90 62.74 9.24
CA SER A 53 -9.02 62.76 10.42
C SER A 53 -8.81 64.15 11.09
N ALA A 54 -8.45 64.20 12.40
CA ALA A 54 -7.23 64.85 12.94
C ALA A 54 -7.32 65.29 14.44
N ASP A 55 -6.23 65.04 15.19
CA ASP A 55 -5.86 65.63 16.50
C ASP A 55 -5.33 67.10 16.33
N PRO A 56 -4.98 67.95 17.36
CA PRO A 56 -4.55 67.62 18.73
C PRO A 56 -5.08 68.50 19.91
N THR A 57 -4.59 68.19 21.13
CA THR A 57 -4.65 68.88 22.45
C THR A 57 -4.11 70.35 22.46
N PRO A 58 -4.13 71.17 23.57
CA PRO A 58 -4.39 70.90 25.01
C PRO A 58 -5.22 71.95 25.83
N GLY A 59 -5.54 71.64 27.12
CA GLY A 59 -5.54 72.65 28.21
C GLY A 59 -6.76 72.79 29.16
N GLN A 60 -6.53 72.59 30.47
CA GLN A 60 -7.36 72.94 31.67
C GLN A 60 -7.57 74.48 31.88
N PRO A 61 -8.33 75.02 32.89
CA PRO A 61 -8.78 74.41 34.17
C PRO A 61 -10.22 74.71 34.71
N ASP A 62 -10.66 73.84 35.64
CA ASP A 62 -11.39 73.96 36.93
C ASP A 62 -12.26 75.23 37.25
N THR A 63 -13.48 75.13 37.80
CA THR A 63 -13.83 74.95 39.25
C THR A 63 -15.36 75.19 39.47
N ALA A 64 -16.02 75.03 40.64
CA ALA A 64 -16.03 74.02 41.73
C ALA A 64 -17.03 74.43 42.86
N THR A 65 -17.90 73.53 43.38
CA THR A 65 -18.58 73.61 44.73
C THR A 65 -19.38 72.31 44.99
N GLU A 66 -19.14 71.42 45.97
CA GLU A 66 -18.89 71.47 47.44
C GLU A 66 -20.13 71.71 48.35
N PRO A 67 -20.16 71.26 49.64
CA PRO A 67 -19.69 69.97 50.22
C PRO A 67 -20.58 69.43 51.38
N SER A 68 -20.32 68.22 51.93
CA SER A 68 -20.59 67.90 53.35
C SER A 68 -19.83 66.65 53.86
N SER A 69 -19.55 66.61 55.17
CA SER A 69 -18.58 65.74 55.86
C SER A 69 -19.14 64.45 56.49
N ASP A 70 -18.32 63.39 56.54
CA ASP A 70 -17.86 62.83 57.83
C ASP A 70 -16.47 62.19 57.68
N ALA A 71 -15.73 62.00 58.76
CA ALA A 71 -14.33 61.57 58.74
C ALA A 71 -14.10 60.19 59.36
N SER A 72 -13.23 59.39 58.74
CA SER A 72 -12.64 58.18 59.33
C SER A 72 -11.19 58.05 58.87
N VAL A 73 -10.37 57.40 59.71
CA VAL A 73 -8.90 57.31 59.62
C VAL A 73 -8.45 56.82 58.24
N PRO A 74 -7.40 57.40 57.62
CA PRO A 74 -6.88 56.89 56.35
C PRO A 74 -6.40 55.45 56.52
N ALA A 75 -6.84 54.57 55.62
CA ALA A 75 -6.24 53.25 55.50
C ALA A 75 -4.74 53.41 55.24
N THR A 76 -3.92 52.73 56.03
CA THR A 76 -2.47 52.70 55.82
C THR A 76 -2.23 51.95 54.52
N VAL A 77 -1.68 52.62 53.50
CA VAL A 77 -1.21 51.94 52.27
C VAL A 77 -0.24 50.84 52.70
N GLN A 78 -0.65 49.59 52.55
CA GLN A 78 0.25 48.47 52.79
C GLN A 78 1.19 48.39 51.59
N PRO A 79 2.52 48.29 51.80
CA PRO A 79 3.41 48.00 50.68
C PRO A 79 3.03 46.64 50.11
N PRO A 80 3.16 46.42 48.79
CA PRO A 80 2.80 45.16 48.17
C PRO A 80 3.57 43.99 48.81
N VAL A 81 2.85 42.90 49.08
CA VAL A 81 3.37 41.68 49.69
C VAL A 81 3.23 40.53 48.70
N ILE A 82 4.23 39.66 48.67
CA ILE A 82 4.27 38.46 47.83
C ILE A 82 4.45 37.27 48.78
N ALA A 83 3.56 36.29 48.75
CA ALA A 83 3.63 35.09 49.57
C ALA A 83 3.59 33.85 48.68
N VAL A 84 4.49 32.89 48.90
CA VAL A 84 4.50 31.60 48.17
C VAL A 84 3.48 30.68 48.84
N THR A 85 2.56 30.11 48.06
CA THR A 85 1.45 29.28 48.56
C THR A 85 1.69 27.80 48.30
N GLY A 86 2.22 27.09 49.30
CA GLY A 86 2.47 25.65 49.26
C GLY A 86 3.36 25.21 50.42
N ASP A 87 3.66 23.91 50.48
CA ASP A 87 4.72 23.43 51.36
C ASP A 87 6.07 23.98 50.85
N GLY A 88 6.86 24.58 51.73
CA GLY A 88 8.06 25.38 51.38
C GLY A 88 9.26 24.60 50.81
N ILE A 89 9.03 23.38 50.33
CA ILE A 89 9.97 22.51 49.63
C ILE A 89 9.23 21.96 48.42
N LEU A 90 9.72 22.30 47.23
CA LEU A 90 9.26 21.77 45.94
C LEU A 90 10.37 20.90 45.34
N GLU A 91 10.05 19.97 44.46
CA GLU A 91 11.02 19.05 43.85
C GLU A 91 11.40 19.54 42.43
N SER A 92 12.68 19.48 42.04
CA SER A 92 13.13 19.91 40.72
C SER A 92 12.68 18.93 39.62
N GLY A 93 11.90 19.39 38.64
CA GLY A 93 11.39 18.57 37.54
C GLY A 93 10.63 19.39 36.50
N ARG A 94 10.17 18.75 35.42
CA ARG A 94 9.49 19.42 34.29
C ARG A 94 8.19 20.13 34.69
N ASP A 95 7.46 19.63 35.69
CA ASP A 95 6.15 20.16 36.12
C ASP A 95 6.19 21.13 37.32
N LEU A 96 7.35 21.75 37.59
CA LEU A 96 7.53 22.58 38.78
C LEU A 96 6.79 23.93 38.70
N GLY A 97 5.56 24.00 39.19
CA GLY A 97 4.78 25.24 39.30
C GLY A 97 4.88 25.95 40.66
N VAL A 98 5.48 27.15 40.72
CA VAL A 98 5.60 27.95 41.95
C VAL A 98 4.36 28.82 42.13
N ARG A 99 3.45 28.44 43.04
CA ARG A 99 2.23 29.21 43.33
C ARG A 99 2.50 30.38 44.27
N VAL A 100 1.89 31.52 43.98
CA VAL A 100 2.14 32.80 44.67
C VAL A 100 0.83 33.59 44.81
N THR A 101 0.58 34.11 46.00
CA THR A 101 -0.42 35.15 46.25
C THR A 101 0.27 36.51 46.36
N VAL A 102 -0.25 37.52 45.66
CA VAL A 102 0.24 38.91 45.69
C VAL A 102 -0.85 39.82 46.23
N THR A 103 -0.54 40.58 47.27
CA THR A 103 -1.45 41.58 47.87
C THR A 103 -0.97 42.99 47.51
N ALA A 104 -1.79 43.81 46.84
CA ALA A 104 -1.47 45.20 46.47
C ALA A 104 -2.75 46.06 46.29
N GLU A 105 -2.62 47.31 45.83
CA GLU A 105 -3.78 48.13 45.44
C GLU A 105 -4.39 47.61 44.12
N GLU A 106 -5.72 47.68 43.98
CA GLU A 106 -6.45 47.28 42.76
C GLU A 106 -5.86 47.94 41.50
N GLY A 107 -5.64 47.14 40.47
CA GLY A 107 -5.07 47.59 39.19
C GLY A 107 -3.56 47.85 39.22
N THR A 108 -2.85 47.51 40.30
CA THR A 108 -1.37 47.56 40.31
C THR A 108 -0.81 46.48 39.37
N PRO A 109 -0.09 46.85 38.29
CA PRO A 109 0.60 45.88 37.46
C PRO A 109 1.93 45.49 38.12
N LEU A 110 2.18 44.20 38.24
CA LEU A 110 3.40 43.63 38.80
C LEU A 110 3.94 42.54 37.87
N ARG A 111 5.24 42.58 37.61
CA ARG A 111 5.97 41.55 36.87
C ARG A 111 6.82 40.78 37.84
N LEU A 112 6.50 39.50 38.04
CA LEU A 112 7.16 38.63 39.01
C LEU A 112 8.19 37.74 38.33
N LEU A 113 9.28 37.48 39.04
CA LEU A 113 10.29 36.48 38.69
C LEU A 113 10.76 35.73 39.94
N VAL A 114 11.31 34.55 39.75
CA VAL A 114 12.06 33.81 40.77
C VAL A 114 13.53 34.27 40.76
N GLN A 115 14.08 34.54 41.95
CA GLN A 115 15.49 34.87 42.16
C GLN A 115 16.12 33.87 43.14
N ARG A 116 17.31 33.35 42.83
CA ARG A 116 18.05 32.46 43.74
C ARG A 116 18.63 33.28 44.89
N GLU A 117 18.55 32.81 46.13
CA GLU A 117 19.04 33.60 47.28
C GLU A 117 20.56 33.84 47.26
N GLN A 118 21.32 32.98 46.57
CA GLN A 118 22.78 33.08 46.49
C GLN A 118 23.28 33.98 45.35
N ASP A 119 22.46 34.22 44.33
CA ASP A 119 22.82 34.93 43.10
C ASP A 119 21.91 36.14 42.89
N SER A 120 22.47 37.33 42.67
CA SER A 120 21.68 38.58 42.59
C SER A 120 20.92 38.80 41.27
N SER A 121 20.76 37.77 40.44
CA SER A 121 20.11 37.83 39.13
C SER A 121 18.82 36.99 39.14
N PRO A 122 17.67 37.54 38.72
CA PRO A 122 16.45 36.76 38.50
C PRO A 122 16.61 35.72 37.37
N VAL A 123 15.78 34.68 37.40
CA VAL A 123 15.69 33.66 36.34
C VAL A 123 14.60 34.07 35.35
N ASP A 124 15.00 34.60 34.19
CA ASP A 124 14.09 35.24 33.22
C ASP A 124 13.02 34.31 32.63
N ALA A 125 13.24 32.99 32.60
CA ALA A 125 12.24 31.99 32.18
C ALA A 125 10.99 31.97 33.08
N THR A 126 11.14 32.37 34.35
CA THR A 126 10.06 32.33 35.36
C THR A 126 9.17 33.59 35.36
N ARG A 127 9.25 34.42 34.31
CA ARG A 127 8.66 35.76 34.28
C ARG A 127 7.15 35.72 34.01
N THR A 128 6.35 36.23 34.96
CA THR A 128 4.88 36.30 34.81
C THR A 128 4.34 37.70 35.13
N ASP A 129 3.44 38.20 34.28
CA ASP A 129 2.74 39.47 34.49
C ASP A 129 1.43 39.26 35.27
N VAL A 130 1.21 40.06 36.31
CA VAL A 130 0.08 39.98 37.23
C VAL A 130 -0.57 41.36 37.37
N THR A 131 -1.89 41.42 37.41
CA THR A 131 -2.65 42.61 37.79
C THR A 131 -3.52 42.26 39.00
N VAL A 132 -3.39 43.02 40.09
CA VAL A 132 -4.18 42.78 41.31
C VAL A 132 -5.63 43.24 41.12
N ASP A 133 -6.58 42.41 41.53
CA ASP A 133 -8.01 42.66 41.32
C ASP A 133 -8.64 43.53 42.44
N ALA A 134 -9.97 43.72 42.37
CA ALA A 134 -10.72 44.55 43.31
C ALA A 134 -10.79 44.00 44.75
N SER A 135 -10.34 42.76 45.00
CA SER A 135 -10.15 42.20 46.35
C SER A 135 -8.86 42.71 47.02
N GLY A 136 -7.91 43.21 46.22
CA GLY A 136 -6.56 43.55 46.67
C GLY A 136 -5.59 42.37 46.67
N GLU A 137 -6.00 41.20 46.18
CA GLU A 137 -5.17 39.99 46.04
C GLU A 137 -5.17 39.48 44.58
N ALA A 138 -4.17 38.68 44.23
CA ALA A 138 -4.11 37.89 42.99
C ALA A 138 -3.29 36.61 43.22
N GLU A 139 -3.76 35.47 42.70
CA GLU A 139 -2.98 34.23 42.68
C GLU A 139 -2.40 33.99 41.27
N VAL A 140 -1.16 33.51 41.23
CA VAL A 140 -0.43 33.20 40.01
C VAL A 140 0.44 31.97 40.21
N VAL A 141 0.71 31.23 39.13
CA VAL A 141 1.71 30.16 39.11
C VAL A 141 2.85 30.62 38.20
N LEU A 142 4.08 30.64 38.71
CA LEU A 142 5.28 30.89 37.92
C LEU A 142 5.82 29.53 37.46
N ASP A 143 6.19 29.43 36.19
CA ASP A 143 6.96 28.29 35.70
C ASP A 143 8.31 28.22 36.42
N GLY A 144 8.57 27.11 37.07
CA GLY A 144 9.80 26.78 37.79
C GLY A 144 10.54 25.58 37.19
N SER A 145 10.12 25.02 36.05
CA SER A 145 10.71 23.84 35.39
C SER A 145 12.23 23.95 35.18
N THR A 146 12.73 25.18 35.01
CA THR A 146 14.15 25.52 34.82
C THR A 146 14.94 25.72 36.12
N LEU A 147 14.31 25.59 37.30
CA LEU A 147 14.95 25.82 38.59
C LEU A 147 15.70 24.57 39.08
N SER A 148 17.03 24.63 39.03
CA SER A 148 17.91 23.69 39.75
C SER A 148 17.68 23.72 41.27
N ALA A 149 18.08 22.70 42.03
CA ALA A 149 17.96 22.73 43.49
C ALA A 149 18.65 23.95 44.14
N GLY A 150 18.04 24.46 45.21
CA GLY A 150 18.52 25.64 45.93
C GLY A 150 17.45 26.38 46.72
N GLN A 151 17.86 27.46 47.37
CA GLN A 151 16.95 28.43 48.00
C GLN A 151 16.61 29.53 47.00
N TYR A 152 15.32 29.80 46.83
CA TYR A 152 14.77 30.78 45.92
C TYR A 152 13.76 31.68 46.63
N ARG A 153 13.41 32.78 45.98
CA ARG A 153 12.41 33.72 46.47
C ARG A 153 11.76 34.41 45.28
N VAL A 154 10.51 34.83 45.42
CA VAL A 154 9.82 35.59 44.39
C VAL A 154 10.08 37.10 44.58
N VAL A 155 10.34 37.79 43.47
CA VAL A 155 10.65 39.22 43.41
C VAL A 155 9.90 39.90 42.27
N ASP A 156 9.75 41.22 42.34
CA ASP A 156 9.41 42.03 41.17
C ASP A 156 10.62 42.18 40.22
N GLU A 157 10.36 42.59 38.97
CA GLU A 157 11.38 42.89 37.94
C GLU A 157 12.49 43.83 38.43
N LEU A 158 12.21 44.74 39.37
CA LEU A 158 13.18 45.68 39.95
C LEU A 158 13.81 45.18 41.28
N SER A 159 13.44 43.99 41.77
CA SER A 159 13.87 43.40 43.05
C SER A 159 13.66 44.28 44.29
N THR A 160 12.68 45.19 44.22
CA THR A 160 12.25 46.11 45.28
C THR A 160 11.21 45.50 46.22
N ILE A 161 10.38 44.60 45.72
CA ILE A 161 9.38 43.81 46.43
C ILE A 161 9.93 42.38 46.54
N ARG A 162 9.80 41.79 47.73
CA ARG A 162 10.53 40.58 48.08
C ARG A 162 9.64 39.65 48.87
N GLY A 163 9.07 38.65 48.19
CA GLY A 163 8.23 37.63 48.81
C GLY A 163 9.01 36.59 49.60
N ASP A 164 8.31 35.67 50.24
CA ASP A 164 8.93 34.63 51.07
C ASP A 164 9.87 33.70 50.27
N ALA A 165 10.81 33.08 50.99
CA ALA A 165 11.78 32.15 50.42
C ALA A 165 11.22 30.71 50.43
N PHE A 166 11.55 29.95 49.40
CA PHE A 166 11.17 28.55 49.21
C PHE A 166 12.36 27.72 48.76
N THR A 167 12.30 26.42 49.03
CA THR A 167 13.35 25.46 48.65
C THR A 167 12.93 24.73 47.40
N VAL A 168 13.83 24.59 46.42
CA VAL A 168 13.76 23.52 45.42
C VAL A 168 14.76 22.44 45.86
N ALA A 169 14.31 21.22 46.07
CA ALA A 169 15.13 20.06 46.40
C ALA A 169 15.54 19.32 45.11
N ASP A 170 16.73 18.70 45.13
CA ASP A 170 17.11 17.76 44.08
C ASP A 170 16.15 16.57 44.06
N ALA A 171 15.69 16.16 42.88
CA ALA A 171 15.03 14.87 42.71
C ALA A 171 15.95 13.73 43.20
N PRO A 172 15.42 12.68 43.84
CA PRO A 172 16.23 11.63 44.45
C PRO A 172 17.14 10.92 43.43
N GLU A 173 18.45 10.86 43.71
CA GLU A 173 19.44 10.20 42.85
C GLU A 173 19.08 8.72 42.61
N ALA A 174 18.99 8.34 41.32
CA ALA A 174 18.96 6.94 40.92
C ALA A 174 20.28 6.24 41.30
N PRO A 175 20.24 4.99 41.79
CA PRO A 175 21.45 4.27 42.20
C PRO A 175 22.35 3.93 41.00
N SER A 176 23.66 4.14 41.17
CA SER A 176 24.65 4.01 40.09
C SER A 176 24.94 2.57 39.65
N GLU A 177 25.15 2.41 38.34
CA GLU A 177 25.40 1.14 37.65
C GLU A 177 26.62 0.35 38.17
N PRO A 178 26.53 -0.99 38.09
CA PRO A 178 27.59 -1.86 37.58
C PRO A 178 27.24 -2.35 36.17
N ALA A 179 28.09 -2.04 35.19
CA ALA A 179 27.92 -2.43 33.78
C ALA A 179 28.13 -3.95 33.54
N PRO A 180 27.77 -4.49 32.35
CA PRO A 180 26.39 -4.65 31.89
C PRO A 180 26.13 -6.08 31.39
N GLU A 181 24.94 -6.65 31.62
CA GLU A 181 24.44 -7.79 30.83
C GLU A 181 22.94 -8.07 31.09
N GLN A 182 22.19 -8.24 29.99
CA GLN A 182 20.79 -8.71 29.86
C GLN A 182 19.68 -7.71 30.23
N HIS A 183 19.00 -7.22 29.18
CA HIS A 183 17.75 -6.46 29.26
C HIS A 183 16.62 -7.33 29.82
N GLY A 184 15.75 -6.72 30.62
CA GLY A 184 14.56 -7.38 31.15
C GLY A 184 13.92 -6.56 32.27
N GLU A 185 13.05 -5.63 31.89
CA GLU A 185 11.77 -5.25 32.53
C GLU A 185 11.29 -3.93 31.90
N ALA A 186 10.06 -3.92 31.39
CA ALA A 186 9.48 -2.77 30.70
C ALA A 186 9.18 -1.63 31.67
N SER A 187 9.24 -0.38 31.20
CA SER A 187 8.66 0.74 31.95
C SER A 187 7.14 0.62 31.97
N GLU A 188 6.55 0.68 33.16
CA GLU A 188 5.10 0.79 33.31
C GLU A 188 4.60 2.06 32.59
N ALA A 189 3.67 1.87 31.65
CA ALA A 189 3.02 2.96 30.92
C ALA A 189 2.15 3.81 31.87
N PRO A 190 1.81 5.07 31.51
CA PRO A 190 0.93 5.90 32.33
C PRO A 190 -0.46 5.28 32.50
N ASP A 191 -0.88 5.10 33.75
CA ASP A 191 -2.19 4.54 34.16
C ASP A 191 -3.34 5.56 33.98
N GLU A 192 -3.56 6.00 32.74
CA GLU A 192 -4.83 6.59 32.29
C GLU A 192 -5.31 5.84 31.04
N THR A 193 -5.74 4.59 31.24
CA THR A 193 -6.49 3.85 30.22
C THR A 193 -7.81 4.57 29.94
N VAL A 194 -7.94 5.17 28.76
CA VAL A 194 -9.25 5.57 28.25
C VAL A 194 -10.04 4.28 28.03
N ASP A 195 -11.15 4.15 28.75
CA ASP A 195 -11.96 2.93 28.90
C ASP A 195 -12.82 2.66 27.64
N VAL A 196 -12.17 2.64 26.46
CA VAL A 196 -12.76 2.32 25.15
C VAL A 196 -12.78 0.80 24.99
N PRO A 197 -13.95 0.17 24.77
CA PRO A 197 -13.99 -1.25 24.48
C PRO A 197 -13.35 -1.51 23.11
N LEU A 198 -12.16 -2.13 23.08
CA LEU A 198 -11.42 -2.44 21.85
C LEU A 198 -12.24 -3.27 20.83
N ASP A 199 -13.26 -4.00 21.29
CA ASP A 199 -14.16 -4.76 20.43
C ASP A 199 -15.36 -3.97 19.89
N GLU A 200 -15.50 -2.66 20.15
CA GLU A 200 -16.68 -1.85 19.78
C GLU A 200 -17.11 -2.09 18.33
N TYR A 201 -16.14 -2.03 17.42
CA TYR A 201 -16.32 -2.14 15.98
C TYR A 201 -16.13 -3.55 15.41
N TYR A 202 -15.85 -4.56 16.26
CA TYR A 202 -15.72 -5.94 15.77
C TYR A 202 -17.07 -6.36 15.16
N PRO A 203 -17.09 -6.91 13.93
CA PRO A 203 -18.34 -7.35 13.31
C PRO A 203 -19.08 -8.33 14.21
N GLN A 204 -20.42 -8.35 14.16
CA GLN A 204 -21.19 -9.32 14.94
C GLN A 204 -20.72 -10.76 14.65
N LEU A 205 -20.30 -11.01 13.39
CA LEU A 205 -19.32 -11.98 12.87
C LEU A 205 -18.77 -13.06 13.83
N ALA A 206 -17.47 -13.07 14.08
CA ALA A 206 -16.92 -12.07 14.97
C ALA A 206 -17.27 -12.52 16.39
N LYS A 207 -18.05 -11.70 17.09
CA LYS A 207 -18.55 -11.94 18.44
C LYS A 207 -19.23 -13.31 18.59
N ASP A 208 -20.23 -13.67 17.78
CA ASP A 208 -20.95 -14.95 17.96
C ASP A 208 -20.10 -16.21 17.63
N LEU A 209 -18.96 -16.06 16.95
CA LEU A 209 -18.10 -17.19 16.57
C LEU A 209 -16.91 -17.40 17.50
N PHE A 210 -16.33 -16.32 18.04
CA PHE A 210 -15.07 -16.39 18.78
C PHE A 210 -15.17 -15.92 20.24
N ASP A 211 -16.15 -15.09 20.62
CA ASP A 211 -16.53 -14.85 22.03
C ASP A 211 -17.71 -15.76 22.41
N THR A 212 -17.46 -17.07 22.43
CA THR A 212 -18.54 -18.07 22.62
C THR A 212 -19.06 -18.13 24.05
N ASP A 213 -18.28 -17.67 25.03
CA ASP A 213 -18.65 -17.64 26.45
C ASP A 213 -19.26 -16.30 26.88
N GLY A 214 -19.13 -15.24 26.08
CA GLY A 214 -19.56 -13.89 26.42
C GLY A 214 -18.69 -13.27 27.52
N ASP A 215 -17.40 -13.65 27.54
CA ASP A 215 -16.40 -13.16 28.50
C ASP A 215 -15.56 -12.01 27.93
N GLY A 216 -15.73 -11.69 26.65
CA GLY A 216 -14.97 -10.65 25.94
C GLY A 216 -13.59 -11.10 25.46
N ILE A 217 -13.26 -12.40 25.59
CA ILE A 217 -12.00 -12.99 25.15
C ILE A 217 -12.24 -13.88 23.94
N TYR A 218 -11.67 -13.46 22.81
CA TYR A 218 -11.91 -14.03 21.50
C TYR A 218 -10.96 -15.22 21.23
N ARG A 219 -11.52 -16.36 20.83
CA ARG A 219 -10.80 -17.63 20.65
C ARG A 219 -11.06 -18.21 19.26
N ILE A 220 -10.04 -18.19 18.39
CA ILE A 220 -10.14 -18.71 17.03
C ILE A 220 -9.75 -20.20 17.03
N GLY A 221 -10.76 -21.06 17.14
CA GLY A 221 -10.59 -22.51 17.12
C GLY A 221 -10.09 -23.06 15.78
N ALA A 222 -9.63 -24.32 15.80
CA ALA A 222 -9.16 -25.05 14.63
C ALA A 222 -10.21 -25.12 13.49
N PRO A 223 -9.77 -25.22 12.21
CA PRO A 223 -10.65 -25.30 11.05
C PRO A 223 -11.73 -26.39 11.16
N ALA A 224 -12.94 -26.08 10.69
CA ALA A 224 -14.05 -27.02 10.69
C ALA A 224 -13.80 -28.17 9.70
N ALA A 225 -13.66 -29.41 10.18
CA ALA A 225 -13.42 -30.56 9.32
C ALA A 225 -14.63 -30.91 8.43
N GLY A 226 -14.36 -31.39 7.20
CA GLY A 226 -15.38 -31.98 6.31
C GLY A 226 -15.41 -31.45 4.88
N GLY A 227 -14.49 -30.54 4.51
CA GLY A 227 -14.27 -30.11 3.14
C GLY A 227 -13.35 -31.07 2.38
N SER A 228 -12.70 -30.57 1.33
CA SER A 228 -11.74 -31.32 0.52
C SER A 228 -10.63 -30.40 0.02
N ALA A 229 -9.39 -30.72 0.36
CA ALA A 229 -8.24 -29.98 -0.14
C ALA A 229 -8.06 -30.15 -1.66
N THR A 230 -7.65 -29.08 -2.33
CA THR A 230 -7.50 -29.01 -3.78
C THR A 230 -6.17 -28.37 -4.16
N GLY A 231 -5.56 -28.80 -5.27
CA GLY A 231 -4.23 -28.35 -5.69
C GLY A 231 -3.09 -28.95 -4.86
N VAL A 232 -1.98 -28.23 -4.77
CA VAL A 232 -0.88 -28.57 -3.85
C VAL A 232 -1.30 -28.20 -2.43
N VAL A 233 -0.88 -29.02 -1.45
CA VAL A 233 -1.11 -28.81 -0.01
C VAL A 233 0.25 -28.88 0.68
N PRO A 234 0.67 -27.84 1.43
CA PRO A 234 1.89 -27.89 2.24
C PRO A 234 1.79 -28.97 3.34
N ALA A 235 2.91 -29.60 3.63
CA ALA A 235 2.94 -30.74 4.56
C ALA A 235 2.61 -30.29 5.99
N GLY A 236 1.59 -30.90 6.61
CA GLY A 236 1.17 -30.57 7.98
C GLY A 236 0.01 -29.59 8.07
N LEU A 237 -0.43 -29.00 6.94
CA LEU A 237 -1.56 -28.06 6.89
C LEU A 237 -2.86 -28.71 6.36
N ASP A 238 -2.90 -30.05 6.26
CA ASP A 238 -4.02 -30.81 5.66
C ASP A 238 -5.41 -30.39 6.17
N ASP A 239 -5.55 -30.14 7.47
CA ASP A 239 -6.83 -29.77 8.11
C ASP A 239 -7.29 -28.33 7.73
N TYR A 240 -6.37 -27.40 7.51
CA TYR A 240 -6.68 -26.04 7.02
C TYR A 240 -7.11 -26.10 5.55
N TYR A 241 -6.40 -26.85 4.72
CA TYR A 241 -6.67 -26.94 3.28
C TYR A 241 -7.95 -27.73 2.97
N ALA A 242 -8.35 -28.66 3.85
CA ALA A 242 -9.57 -29.47 3.74
C ALA A 242 -10.76 -28.97 4.61
N GLN A 243 -10.74 -27.71 5.04
CA GLN A 243 -11.80 -27.16 5.89
C GLN A 243 -13.14 -26.99 5.15
N ALA A 244 -14.23 -27.18 5.89
CA ALA A 244 -15.60 -26.91 5.46
C ALA A 244 -15.98 -25.45 5.81
N ALA A 245 -15.44 -24.49 5.06
CA ALA A 245 -15.77 -23.07 5.25
C ALA A 245 -17.27 -22.82 5.01
N ASP A 246 -17.96 -22.36 6.06
CA ASP A 246 -19.41 -22.15 6.04
C ASP A 246 -19.74 -20.73 5.59
N PHE A 247 -19.96 -20.57 4.29
CA PHE A 247 -20.23 -19.31 3.62
C PHE A 247 -21.73 -19.12 3.35
N THR A 248 -22.36 -18.07 3.92
CA THR A 248 -23.80 -17.79 3.75
C THR A 248 -24.10 -16.29 3.62
N ALA A 249 -25.26 -15.95 3.07
CA ALA A 249 -25.74 -14.56 2.98
C ALA A 249 -26.02 -13.95 4.38
N GLU A 250 -26.53 -14.74 5.32
CA GLU A 250 -26.75 -14.32 6.72
C GLU A 250 -25.44 -13.88 7.40
N LYS A 251 -24.32 -14.52 7.04
CA LYS A 251 -22.99 -14.13 7.53
C LYS A 251 -22.47 -12.85 6.89
N CYS A 252 -22.86 -12.50 5.66
CA CYS A 252 -22.57 -11.17 5.11
C CYS A 252 -23.26 -10.07 5.93
N ASP A 253 -24.55 -10.25 6.24
CA ASP A 253 -25.30 -9.29 7.08
C ASP A 253 -24.68 -9.18 8.49
N ARG A 254 -24.20 -10.29 9.06
CA ARG A 254 -23.50 -10.30 10.37
C ARG A 254 -22.06 -9.78 10.32
N LEU A 255 -21.43 -9.67 9.14
CA LEU A 255 -20.21 -8.89 8.93
C LEU A 255 -20.48 -7.38 8.81
N GLY A 256 -21.73 -6.93 8.93
CA GLY A 256 -22.11 -5.51 8.80
C GLY A 256 -22.31 -5.05 7.36
N LEU A 257 -22.22 -5.96 6.38
CA LEU A 257 -22.29 -5.61 4.96
C LEU A 257 -23.76 -5.46 4.51
N PRO A 258 -24.09 -4.47 3.66
CA PRO A 258 -25.45 -4.27 3.16
C PRO A 258 -25.82 -5.25 2.03
N THR A 259 -25.72 -6.55 2.29
CA THR A 259 -25.81 -7.67 1.32
C THR A 259 -27.04 -7.54 0.40
N ALA A 260 -28.22 -7.31 0.97
CA ALA A 260 -29.46 -7.16 0.22
C ALA A 260 -29.52 -5.91 -0.68
N ALA A 261 -28.60 -4.95 -0.54
CA ALA A 261 -28.39 -3.86 -1.51
C ALA A 261 -27.45 -4.30 -2.64
N TYR A 262 -26.34 -4.95 -2.31
CA TYR A 262 -25.38 -5.48 -3.27
C TYR A 262 -25.99 -6.56 -4.19
N GLU A 263 -26.69 -7.57 -3.66
CA GLU A 263 -27.37 -8.61 -4.48
C GLU A 263 -28.41 -8.01 -5.44
N ARG A 264 -29.06 -6.90 -5.06
CA ARG A 264 -29.98 -6.17 -5.96
C ARG A 264 -29.27 -5.42 -7.09
N LEU A 265 -27.99 -5.10 -6.91
CA LEU A 265 -27.15 -4.41 -7.86
C LEU A 265 -26.51 -5.40 -8.85
N VAL A 266 -25.85 -6.45 -8.34
CA VAL A 266 -25.12 -7.45 -9.17
C VAL A 266 -26.00 -8.59 -9.69
N GLY A 267 -27.15 -8.86 -9.04
CA GLY A 267 -28.11 -9.86 -9.52
C GLY A 267 -27.75 -11.33 -9.25
N THR A 268 -26.62 -11.60 -8.61
CA THR A 268 -26.23 -12.92 -8.06
C THR A 268 -26.34 -12.95 -6.53
N THR A 269 -26.18 -14.13 -5.93
CA THR A 269 -26.12 -14.35 -4.47
C THR A 269 -24.74 -13.98 -3.94
N LEU A 270 -24.69 -13.37 -2.76
CA LEU A 270 -23.45 -13.13 -2.03
C LEU A 270 -23.39 -14.01 -0.79
N ARG A 271 -22.23 -14.60 -0.52
CA ARG A 271 -22.01 -15.49 0.62
C ARG A 271 -20.71 -15.11 1.32
N CYS A 272 -20.73 -14.97 2.64
CA CYS A 272 -19.58 -14.53 3.41
C CYS A 272 -19.32 -15.42 4.61
N GLY A 273 -18.13 -15.32 5.19
CA GLY A 273 -17.68 -16.13 6.30
C GLY A 273 -16.17 -15.97 6.52
N TYR A 274 -15.61 -16.84 7.34
CA TYR A 274 -14.18 -16.90 7.62
C TYR A 274 -13.57 -18.17 7.06
N VAL A 275 -12.37 -18.03 6.48
CA VAL A 275 -11.43 -19.13 6.25
C VAL A 275 -10.42 -19.11 7.39
N ILE A 276 -10.20 -20.24 8.04
CA ILE A 276 -9.25 -20.33 9.15
C ILE A 276 -7.87 -20.69 8.61
N SER A 277 -6.83 -19.97 9.04
CA SER A 277 -5.42 -20.22 8.74
C SER A 277 -4.62 -20.30 10.04
N PRO A 278 -3.43 -20.94 10.04
CA PRO A 278 -2.50 -20.80 11.16
C PRO A 278 -1.93 -19.37 11.21
N ILE A 279 -1.52 -18.92 12.40
CA ILE A 279 -0.70 -17.71 12.55
C ILE A 279 0.65 -17.93 11.84
N ASP A 280 1.35 -18.99 12.22
CA ASP A 280 2.65 -19.42 11.68
C ASP A 280 2.45 -20.75 10.92
N ASP A 281 2.80 -20.80 9.63
CA ASP A 281 2.62 -21.99 8.79
C ASP A 281 3.68 -23.10 9.01
N GLU A 282 4.82 -22.76 9.62
CA GLU A 282 5.82 -23.72 10.12
C GLU A 282 5.44 -24.27 11.51
N HIS A 283 4.74 -23.47 12.32
CA HIS A 283 4.28 -23.80 13.67
C HIS A 283 2.75 -23.67 13.83
N PRO A 284 1.92 -24.48 13.14
CA PRO A 284 0.45 -24.37 13.16
C PRO A 284 -0.22 -24.62 14.53
N SER A 285 0.54 -24.99 15.56
CA SER A 285 0.07 -25.01 16.96
C SER A 285 0.16 -23.65 17.68
N ALA A 286 0.72 -22.61 17.05
CA ALA A 286 0.91 -21.28 17.64
C ALA A 286 -0.38 -20.46 17.78
N GLY A 287 -1.45 -20.87 17.10
CA GLY A 287 -2.75 -20.21 17.07
C GLY A 287 -3.29 -20.07 15.65
N ASN A 288 -4.48 -19.48 15.52
CA ASN A 288 -5.16 -19.32 14.23
C ASN A 288 -5.57 -17.87 13.98
N VAL A 289 -5.63 -17.49 12.70
CA VAL A 289 -6.32 -16.28 12.22
C VAL A 289 -7.58 -16.68 11.45
N ALA A 290 -8.56 -15.77 11.43
CA ALA A 290 -9.81 -15.94 10.69
C ALA A 290 -9.90 -14.89 9.59
N VAL A 291 -9.71 -15.35 8.34
CA VAL A 291 -9.60 -14.52 7.14
C VAL A 291 -10.99 -14.27 6.56
N ALA A 292 -11.48 -13.04 6.64
CA ALA A 292 -12.81 -12.67 6.16
C ALA A 292 -12.88 -12.78 4.65
N THR A 293 -13.88 -13.50 4.14
CA THR A 293 -14.05 -13.75 2.70
C THR A 293 -15.50 -13.57 2.28
N MET A 294 -15.71 -12.89 1.15
CA MET A 294 -16.96 -12.78 0.40
C MET A 294 -16.82 -13.50 -0.93
N VAL A 295 -17.84 -14.26 -1.32
CA VAL A 295 -17.97 -14.92 -2.61
C VAL A 295 -19.23 -14.39 -3.31
N ALA A 296 -19.06 -13.91 -4.55
CA ALA A 296 -20.15 -13.73 -5.51
C ALA A 296 -20.23 -14.99 -6.39
N ASP A 297 -21.36 -15.67 -6.35
CA ASP A 297 -21.56 -16.92 -7.10
C ASP A 297 -21.62 -16.65 -8.62
N HIS A 298 -20.91 -17.47 -9.40
CA HIS A 298 -20.98 -17.41 -10.87
C HIS A 298 -22.42 -17.59 -11.39
N THR A 299 -22.69 -17.03 -12.56
CA THR A 299 -24.05 -16.94 -13.13
C THR A 299 -24.28 -17.84 -14.36
N GLY A 300 -23.21 -18.39 -14.96
CA GLY A 300 -23.29 -19.32 -16.10
C GLY A 300 -23.58 -20.77 -15.70
N ASP A 301 -23.75 -21.63 -16.71
CA ASP A 301 -23.99 -23.07 -16.53
C ASP A 301 -22.69 -23.88 -16.24
N GLU A 302 -21.50 -23.30 -16.44
CA GLU A 302 -20.19 -23.96 -16.31
C GLU A 302 -19.15 -23.05 -15.62
N LYS A 303 -18.77 -23.40 -14.38
CA LYS A 303 -17.70 -22.74 -13.61
C LYS A 303 -16.32 -23.16 -14.12
N LYS A 304 -15.50 -22.20 -14.58
CA LYS A 304 -14.07 -22.39 -14.93
C LYS A 304 -13.17 -22.48 -13.70
N GLY A 305 -13.51 -21.79 -12.62
CA GLY A 305 -12.77 -21.74 -11.35
C GLY A 305 -13.23 -20.55 -10.50
N SER A 306 -12.39 -20.05 -9.61
CA SER A 306 -12.63 -18.79 -8.88
C SER A 306 -11.51 -17.79 -9.12
N ILE A 307 -11.82 -16.50 -9.01
CA ILE A 307 -10.83 -15.40 -9.07
C ILE A 307 -10.79 -14.73 -7.70
N LEU A 308 -9.61 -14.65 -7.09
CA LEU A 308 -9.39 -13.92 -5.84
C LEU A 308 -8.98 -12.48 -6.14
N TRP A 309 -9.49 -11.53 -5.36
CA TRP A 309 -9.31 -10.10 -5.59
C TRP A 309 -8.74 -9.41 -4.35
N ASN A 310 -7.74 -8.55 -4.52
CA ASN A 310 -7.18 -7.74 -3.44
C ASN A 310 -6.93 -6.28 -3.89
N PRO A 311 -7.35 -5.27 -3.11
CA PRO A 311 -7.24 -3.85 -3.48
C PRO A 311 -5.86 -3.24 -3.20
N GLY A 312 -5.00 -3.95 -2.47
CA GLY A 312 -3.74 -3.43 -1.96
C GLY A 312 -3.89 -2.63 -0.68
N GLY A 313 -3.32 -1.43 -0.67
CA GLY A 313 -2.99 -0.69 0.55
C GLY A 313 -1.49 -0.81 0.88
N PRO A 314 -1.00 -1.72 1.74
CA PRO A 314 -1.72 -2.78 2.47
C PRO A 314 -2.82 -2.29 3.41
N GLY A 315 -3.63 -3.22 3.93
CA GLY A 315 -4.74 -2.90 4.84
C GLY A 315 -6.08 -2.54 4.16
N GLY A 316 -6.16 -2.53 2.83
CA GLY A 316 -7.43 -2.34 2.14
C GLY A 316 -8.35 -3.56 2.26
N SER A 317 -9.62 -3.34 2.64
CA SER A 317 -10.62 -4.43 2.69
C SER A 317 -10.99 -4.90 1.27
N GLY A 318 -10.71 -6.17 0.98
CA GLY A 318 -10.99 -6.79 -0.32
C GLY A 318 -12.38 -7.41 -0.43
N LEU A 319 -13.14 -7.57 0.68
CA LEU A 319 -14.48 -8.18 0.67
C LEU A 319 -15.39 -7.63 -0.44
N THR A 320 -15.45 -6.31 -0.61
CA THR A 320 -16.37 -5.67 -1.57
C THR A 320 -15.90 -5.77 -3.03
N LEU A 321 -14.67 -6.23 -3.31
CA LEU A 321 -14.22 -6.49 -4.69
C LEU A 321 -14.98 -7.63 -5.37
N ALA A 322 -15.53 -8.60 -4.62
CA ALA A 322 -16.46 -9.58 -5.17
C ALA A 322 -17.70 -8.91 -5.78
N VAL A 323 -18.20 -7.83 -5.15
CA VAL A 323 -19.34 -7.04 -5.65
C VAL A 323 -18.91 -6.15 -6.82
N ALA A 324 -17.73 -5.52 -6.73
CA ALA A 324 -17.22 -4.65 -7.78
C ALA A 324 -16.94 -5.44 -9.07
N GLY A 325 -16.22 -6.56 -9.01
CA GLY A 325 -16.01 -7.44 -10.16
C GLY A 325 -17.32 -7.96 -10.74
N ALA A 326 -18.28 -8.35 -9.89
CA ALA A 326 -19.61 -8.78 -10.35
C ALA A 326 -20.45 -7.66 -10.99
N LEU A 327 -20.13 -6.38 -10.74
CA LEU A 327 -20.81 -5.22 -11.30
C LEU A 327 -20.18 -4.74 -12.62
N TYR A 328 -18.86 -4.60 -12.63
CA TYR A 328 -18.11 -4.05 -13.77
C TYR A 328 -17.72 -5.14 -14.78
N GLU A 329 -17.44 -6.36 -14.32
CA GLU A 329 -16.95 -7.49 -15.13
C GLU A 329 -17.94 -8.68 -15.12
N PRO A 330 -19.20 -8.49 -15.60
CA PRO A 330 -20.20 -9.56 -15.61
C PRO A 330 -19.79 -10.74 -16.50
N GLU A 331 -18.89 -10.54 -17.46
CA GLU A 331 -18.34 -11.62 -18.29
C GLU A 331 -17.45 -12.59 -17.48
N LEU A 332 -16.65 -12.08 -16.54
CA LEU A 332 -15.95 -12.93 -15.57
C LEU A 332 -16.95 -13.66 -14.66
N LEU A 333 -18.01 -12.99 -14.21
CA LEU A 333 -19.05 -13.59 -13.39
C LEU A 333 -19.87 -14.68 -14.12
N GLU A 334 -19.90 -14.72 -15.45
CA GLU A 334 -20.49 -15.86 -16.18
C GLU A 334 -19.64 -17.14 -16.02
N HIS A 335 -18.35 -17.02 -15.72
CA HIS A 335 -17.40 -18.14 -15.70
C HIS A 335 -16.76 -18.44 -14.34
N TYR A 336 -16.66 -17.47 -13.43
CA TYR A 336 -15.90 -17.57 -12.19
C TYR A 336 -16.74 -17.16 -10.98
N ASP A 337 -16.55 -17.87 -9.86
CA ASP A 337 -16.92 -17.30 -8.56
C ASP A 337 -15.91 -16.18 -8.26
N LEU A 338 -16.40 -14.97 -7.92
CA LEU A 338 -15.53 -13.83 -7.64
C LEU A 338 -15.37 -13.70 -6.12
N ILE A 339 -14.12 -13.79 -5.64
CA ILE A 339 -13.78 -13.90 -4.22
C ILE A 339 -13.02 -12.66 -3.78
N GLY A 340 -13.65 -11.85 -2.93
CA GLY A 340 -13.01 -10.74 -2.24
C GLY A 340 -12.64 -11.17 -0.81
N PHE A 341 -11.43 -10.87 -0.36
CA PHE A 341 -10.98 -11.25 0.98
C PHE A 341 -10.22 -10.11 1.65
N ASP A 342 -10.31 -10.04 2.97
CA ASP A 342 -9.44 -9.18 3.78
C ASP A 342 -8.24 -10.01 4.24
N PRO A 343 -6.99 -9.59 3.99
CA PRO A 343 -5.82 -10.28 4.55
C PRO A 343 -5.87 -10.42 6.07
N ARG A 344 -5.02 -11.28 6.65
CA ARG A 344 -4.72 -11.24 8.08
C ARG A 344 -4.38 -9.81 8.55
N GLY A 345 -4.75 -9.45 9.78
CA GLY A 345 -4.54 -8.11 10.31
C GLY A 345 -5.41 -7.00 9.68
N THR A 346 -6.26 -7.28 8.70
CA THR A 346 -6.96 -6.28 7.87
C THR A 346 -8.49 -6.36 7.97
N GLY A 347 -9.16 -5.21 7.92
CA GLY A 347 -10.61 -5.12 7.69
C GLY A 347 -11.45 -5.90 8.70
N SER A 348 -12.24 -6.86 8.23
CA SER A 348 -13.07 -7.74 9.06
C SER A 348 -12.39 -9.05 9.48
N SER A 349 -11.15 -9.31 9.04
CA SER A 349 -10.36 -10.47 9.47
C SER A 349 -9.98 -10.36 10.94
N MET A 350 -9.76 -11.49 11.60
CA MET A 350 -9.51 -11.53 13.03
C MET A 350 -8.23 -12.29 13.40
N PRO A 351 -7.40 -11.75 14.31
CA PRO A 351 -7.45 -10.36 14.79
C PRO A 351 -7.08 -9.36 13.68
N TYR A 352 -7.68 -8.16 13.69
CA TYR A 352 -7.20 -7.04 12.86
C TYR A 352 -6.29 -6.11 13.68
N SER A 353 -5.47 -5.36 12.94
CA SER A 353 -4.46 -4.45 13.49
C SER A 353 -5.12 -3.28 14.23
N GLN A 354 -4.77 -3.13 15.50
CA GLN A 354 -5.23 -2.06 16.38
C GLN A 354 -4.00 -1.38 16.99
N CYS A 355 -3.86 -0.10 16.70
CA CYS A 355 -2.86 0.80 17.20
C CYS A 355 -3.61 1.88 18.02
N SER A 356 -3.81 3.07 17.49
CA SER A 356 -4.46 4.18 18.20
C SER A 356 -5.99 4.24 18.00
N THR A 357 -6.69 4.89 18.94
CA THR A 357 -8.15 5.09 18.95
C THR A 357 -8.61 6.17 17.96
N ASP A 358 -9.89 6.17 17.60
CA ASP A 358 -10.50 7.20 16.72
C ASP A 358 -10.26 8.63 17.25
N GLU A 359 -10.35 8.83 18.57
CA GLU A 359 -10.11 10.11 19.23
C GLU A 359 -8.64 10.56 19.10
N MET A 360 -7.68 9.66 19.34
CA MET A 360 -6.25 9.93 19.18
C MET A 360 -5.88 10.24 17.73
N LEU A 361 -6.49 9.55 16.76
CA LEU A 361 -6.29 9.81 15.33
C LEU A 361 -6.85 11.18 14.90
N ASP A 362 -8.01 11.58 15.43
CA ASP A 362 -8.55 12.93 15.22
C ASP A 362 -7.66 14.02 15.88
N GLU A 363 -7.13 13.78 17.09
CA GLU A 363 -6.19 14.69 17.76
C GLU A 363 -4.87 14.84 16.97
N ASP A 364 -4.29 13.74 16.52
CA ASP A 364 -3.05 13.71 15.73
C ASP A 364 -3.19 14.43 14.38
N ARG A 365 -4.36 14.34 13.73
CA ARG A 365 -4.66 15.09 12.50
C ARG A 365 -4.88 16.58 12.74
N ALA A 366 -5.51 16.94 13.86
CA ALA A 366 -5.71 18.32 14.26
C ALA A 366 -4.39 19.02 14.67
N ALA A 367 -3.35 18.27 15.03
CA ALA A 367 -2.03 18.80 15.36
C ALA A 367 -1.37 19.50 14.14
N ASN A 368 -1.19 20.82 14.25
CA ASN A 368 -0.64 21.64 13.16
C ASN A 368 0.89 21.76 13.24
N SER A 369 1.61 20.63 13.31
CA SER A 369 3.05 20.53 13.57
C SER A 369 3.90 21.31 12.56
N TYR A 370 3.47 21.34 11.30
CA TYR A 370 4.12 22.10 10.22
C TYR A 370 4.03 23.64 10.40
N GLY A 371 3.22 24.12 11.36
CA GLY A 371 3.20 25.50 11.81
C GLY A 371 4.16 25.83 12.98
N LEU A 372 4.83 24.84 13.55
CA LEU A 372 5.77 24.99 14.68
C LEU A 372 7.20 25.31 14.19
N PRO A 373 8.09 25.79 15.07
CA PRO A 373 9.53 25.78 14.81
C PRO A 373 10.04 24.35 14.53
N LEU A 374 11.02 24.21 13.63
CA LEU A 374 11.54 22.91 13.16
C LEU A 374 11.76 21.87 14.27
N SER A 375 12.46 22.23 15.34
CA SER A 375 12.76 21.29 16.44
C SER A 375 11.53 20.89 17.26
N GLU A 376 10.53 21.76 17.38
CA GLU A 376 9.27 21.46 18.08
C GLU A 376 8.38 20.59 17.18
N ALA A 377 8.37 20.83 15.87
CA ALA A 377 7.70 19.96 14.90
C ALA A 377 8.29 18.55 14.89
N GLU A 378 9.62 18.43 14.95
CA GLU A 378 10.32 17.15 15.03
C GLU A 378 10.07 16.43 16.36
N GLU A 379 10.10 17.11 17.51
CA GLU A 379 9.77 16.49 18.81
C GLU A 379 8.34 15.92 18.81
N ASP A 380 7.37 16.71 18.34
CA ASP A 380 5.95 16.36 18.25
C ASP A 380 5.66 15.23 17.24
N LEU A 381 6.23 15.28 16.03
CA LEU A 381 6.04 14.25 15.01
C LEU A 381 6.69 12.91 15.41
N ASN A 382 7.90 12.94 15.98
CA ASN A 382 8.59 11.72 16.39
C ASN A 382 7.97 11.07 17.63
N ALA A 383 7.49 11.86 18.61
CA ALA A 383 6.77 11.33 19.76
C ALA A 383 5.46 10.62 19.38
N ARG A 384 4.76 11.11 18.35
CA ARG A 384 3.61 10.39 17.77
C ARG A 384 4.00 9.11 17.05
N ALA A 385 5.10 9.12 16.30
CA ALA A 385 5.58 7.94 15.59
C ALA A 385 5.94 6.79 16.56
N GLU A 386 6.66 7.11 17.64
CA GLU A 386 7.00 6.19 18.72
C GLU A 386 5.74 5.64 19.40
N ARG A 387 4.84 6.53 19.84
CA ARG A 387 3.58 6.13 20.50
C ARG A 387 2.70 5.25 19.61
N PHE A 388 2.51 5.59 18.34
CA PHE A 388 1.68 4.81 17.44
C PHE A 388 2.23 3.39 17.25
N ALA A 389 3.55 3.24 17.16
CA ALA A 389 4.19 1.92 17.06
C ALA A 389 3.98 1.10 18.35
N ASP A 390 4.18 1.71 19.54
CA ASP A 390 3.93 1.05 20.82
C ASP A 390 2.45 0.67 21.01
N ASP A 391 1.53 1.56 20.62
CA ASP A 391 0.08 1.30 20.60
C ASP A 391 -0.26 0.07 19.75
N CYS A 392 0.38 -0.11 18.58
CA CYS A 392 0.17 -1.30 17.74
C CYS A 392 0.50 -2.61 18.49
N PHE A 393 1.63 -2.65 19.21
CA PHE A 393 2.03 -3.81 20.00
C PHE A 393 1.18 -4.01 21.27
N ALA A 394 0.65 -2.93 21.85
CA ALA A 394 -0.21 -3.02 23.03
C ALA A 394 -1.61 -3.52 22.67
N ASN A 395 -2.22 -2.99 21.61
CA ASN A 395 -3.66 -3.13 21.34
C ASN A 395 -3.98 -4.22 20.31
N THR A 396 -3.09 -4.52 19.36
CA THR A 396 -3.33 -5.60 18.38
C THR A 396 -3.47 -6.94 19.09
N ALA A 397 -4.61 -7.60 18.86
CA ALA A 397 -5.00 -8.86 19.49
C ALA A 397 -5.07 -8.88 21.04
N ALA A 398 -5.13 -7.72 21.71
CA ALA A 398 -5.21 -7.63 23.18
C ALA A 398 -6.44 -8.34 23.81
N LEU A 399 -7.49 -8.59 23.02
CA LEU A 399 -8.69 -9.33 23.42
C LEU A 399 -8.69 -10.80 22.97
N PHE A 400 -7.58 -11.34 22.46
CA PHE A 400 -7.52 -12.72 21.97
C PHE A 400 -6.68 -13.65 22.86
N ASP A 401 -7.19 -14.86 23.01
CA ASP A 401 -6.53 -16.04 23.60
C ASP A 401 -6.12 -16.92 22.41
N LEU A 402 -4.89 -16.71 21.91
CA LEU A 402 -4.49 -17.15 20.56
C LEU A 402 -4.10 -18.63 20.49
N ASP A 403 -3.52 -19.19 21.57
CA ASP A 403 -3.23 -20.62 21.67
C ASP A 403 -4.33 -21.44 22.37
N GLY A 404 -5.33 -20.77 22.98
CA GLY A 404 -6.50 -21.39 23.58
C GLY A 404 -6.21 -22.11 24.90
N ASP A 405 -5.08 -21.79 25.55
CA ASP A 405 -4.71 -22.39 26.84
C ASP A 405 -5.43 -21.73 28.03
N GLY A 406 -6.05 -20.56 27.80
CA GLY A 406 -6.79 -19.79 28.81
C GLY A 406 -5.90 -19.14 29.86
N SER A 407 -4.60 -18.96 29.58
CA SER A 407 -3.70 -18.17 30.41
C SER A 407 -4.11 -16.68 30.37
N ALA A 408 -4.05 -16.07 31.54
CA ALA A 408 -4.23 -14.63 31.75
C ALA A 408 -3.00 -14.05 32.47
N ASP A 409 -1.83 -14.66 32.23
CA ASP A 409 -0.54 -14.17 32.69
C ASP A 409 -0.02 -13.22 31.59
N ASP A 410 -0.01 -11.90 31.85
CA ASP A 410 0.28 -10.83 30.87
C ASP A 410 1.53 -11.05 30.00
N ALA A 411 2.51 -11.83 30.48
CA ALA A 411 3.74 -12.14 29.75
C ALA A 411 3.51 -13.13 28.60
N ASP A 412 2.68 -14.15 28.81
CA ASP A 412 2.38 -15.15 27.77
C ASP A 412 1.45 -14.54 26.71
N GLN A 413 0.49 -13.70 27.13
CA GLN A 413 -0.37 -12.94 26.22
C GLN A 413 0.45 -11.98 25.33
N ARG A 414 1.36 -11.17 25.90
CA ARG A 414 2.24 -10.29 25.10
C ARG A 414 3.08 -11.07 24.10
N ALA A 415 3.62 -12.23 24.50
CA ALA A 415 4.38 -13.08 23.59
C ALA A 415 3.49 -13.69 22.48
N GLN A 416 2.19 -13.93 22.72
CA GLN A 416 1.23 -14.32 21.67
C GLN A 416 0.94 -13.14 20.70
N GLN A 417 0.75 -11.92 21.22
CA GLN A 417 0.55 -10.72 20.40
C GLN A 417 1.76 -10.43 19.50
N GLU A 418 2.98 -10.48 20.07
CA GLU A 418 4.23 -10.27 19.32
C GLU A 418 4.36 -11.28 18.17
N ARG A 419 4.12 -12.59 18.43
CA ARG A 419 4.10 -13.62 17.37
C ARG A 419 3.06 -13.35 16.28
N LEU A 420 1.86 -12.91 16.64
CA LEU A 420 0.86 -12.56 15.63
C LEU A 420 1.38 -11.42 14.74
N ILE A 421 1.93 -10.36 15.34
CA ILE A 421 2.44 -9.19 14.63
C ILE A 421 3.60 -9.60 13.72
N GLU A 422 4.54 -10.42 14.18
CA GLU A 422 5.61 -11.04 13.36
C GLU A 422 5.08 -11.80 12.13
N ASN A 423 3.85 -12.32 12.20
CA ASN A 423 3.20 -13.06 11.12
C ASN A 423 2.04 -12.29 10.43
N LEU A 424 1.96 -10.96 10.51
CA LEU A 424 0.99 -10.16 9.73
C LEU A 424 1.46 -9.82 8.30
N GLY A 425 2.75 -9.99 7.98
CA GLY A 425 3.36 -9.59 6.71
C GLY A 425 2.87 -10.36 5.47
N THR A 426 3.29 -9.89 4.28
CA THR A 426 2.99 -10.48 2.97
C THR A 426 3.30 -11.98 2.93
N TRP A 427 4.44 -12.41 3.50
CA TRP A 427 4.92 -13.79 3.40
C TRP A 427 3.96 -14.83 3.99
N ASP A 428 3.28 -14.46 5.08
CA ASP A 428 2.28 -15.32 5.72
C ASP A 428 0.88 -15.07 5.14
N ALA A 429 0.56 -13.83 4.77
CA ALA A 429 -0.69 -13.49 4.09
C ALA A 429 -0.88 -14.24 2.76
N VAL A 430 0.19 -14.53 2.00
CA VAL A 430 0.07 -15.39 0.79
C VAL A 430 -0.21 -16.86 1.12
N GLY A 431 0.10 -17.31 2.34
CA GLY A 431 -0.34 -18.61 2.86
C GLY A 431 -1.86 -18.69 2.99
N ASP A 432 -2.51 -17.61 3.44
CA ASP A 432 -3.97 -17.50 3.49
C ASP A 432 -4.58 -17.59 2.08
N VAL A 433 -3.96 -16.93 1.10
CA VAL A 433 -4.39 -16.98 -0.31
C VAL A 433 -4.37 -18.41 -0.86
N ASP A 434 -3.34 -19.21 -0.52
CA ASP A 434 -3.26 -20.62 -0.95
C ASP A 434 -4.28 -21.53 -0.24
N VAL A 435 -4.61 -21.24 1.04
CA VAL A 435 -5.73 -21.88 1.76
C VAL A 435 -7.07 -21.53 1.11
N ILE A 436 -7.36 -20.25 0.84
CA ILE A 436 -8.61 -19.81 0.19
C ILE A 436 -8.75 -20.47 -1.18
N ARG A 437 -7.68 -20.52 -1.99
CA ARG A 437 -7.64 -21.24 -3.28
C ARG A 437 -8.06 -22.71 -3.11
N SER A 438 -7.47 -23.43 -2.16
CA SER A 438 -7.80 -24.84 -1.90
C SER A 438 -9.27 -25.02 -1.49
N VAL A 439 -9.77 -24.15 -0.60
CA VAL A 439 -11.14 -24.16 -0.08
C VAL A 439 -12.18 -23.80 -1.15
N ALA A 440 -11.84 -22.91 -2.07
CA ALA A 440 -12.66 -22.55 -3.23
C ALA A 440 -12.79 -23.70 -4.26
N GLY A 441 -11.94 -24.74 -4.14
CA GLY A 441 -11.92 -25.90 -5.01
C GLY A 441 -11.02 -25.75 -6.23
N ASP A 442 -10.06 -24.83 -6.20
CA ASP A 442 -9.21 -24.49 -7.34
C ASP A 442 -7.82 -25.15 -7.24
N GLN A 443 -7.38 -25.78 -8.34
CA GLN A 443 -6.04 -26.41 -8.42
C GLN A 443 -4.90 -25.40 -8.49
N LYS A 444 -5.21 -24.18 -8.98
CA LYS A 444 -4.27 -23.09 -9.25
C LYS A 444 -4.96 -21.77 -8.93
N LEU A 445 -4.22 -20.78 -8.47
CA LEU A 445 -4.73 -19.44 -8.18
C LEU A 445 -5.04 -18.69 -9.49
N SER A 446 -6.25 -18.17 -9.64
CA SER A 446 -6.50 -17.02 -10.52
C SER A 446 -6.73 -15.80 -9.64
N PHE A 447 -6.06 -14.68 -9.93
CA PHE A 447 -5.99 -13.56 -8.99
C PHE A 447 -5.83 -12.22 -9.69
N VAL A 448 -6.52 -11.21 -9.16
CA VAL A 448 -6.39 -9.80 -9.54
C VAL A 448 -5.92 -9.02 -8.30
N GLY A 449 -4.68 -8.54 -8.37
CA GLY A 449 -4.08 -7.70 -7.34
C GLY A 449 -3.93 -6.28 -7.85
N PHE A 450 -4.48 -5.32 -7.10
CA PHE A 450 -4.28 -3.89 -7.33
C PHE A 450 -3.26 -3.33 -6.34
N SER A 451 -2.42 -2.38 -6.73
CA SER A 451 -1.51 -1.67 -5.80
C SER A 451 -0.63 -2.68 -5.02
N TYR A 452 -0.53 -2.61 -3.69
CA TYR A 452 0.13 -3.65 -2.87
C TYR A 452 -0.38 -5.10 -3.14
N GLY A 453 -1.59 -5.29 -3.66
CA GLY A 453 -2.07 -6.57 -4.16
C GLY A 453 -1.17 -7.18 -5.24
N THR A 454 -0.40 -6.36 -5.99
CA THR A 454 0.62 -6.86 -6.90
C THR A 454 1.79 -7.53 -6.18
N ARG A 455 2.20 -7.01 -5.01
CA ARG A 455 3.22 -7.61 -4.15
C ARG A 455 2.71 -8.93 -3.56
N LEU A 456 1.46 -9.01 -3.12
CA LEU A 456 0.82 -10.29 -2.74
C LEU A 456 0.88 -11.32 -3.89
N GLY A 457 0.52 -10.94 -5.13
CA GLY A 457 0.55 -11.84 -6.29
C GLY A 457 1.97 -12.29 -6.67
N TYR A 458 2.96 -11.40 -6.58
CA TYR A 458 4.37 -11.70 -6.81
C TYR A 458 4.95 -12.62 -5.73
N VAL A 459 4.75 -12.33 -4.45
CA VAL A 459 5.25 -13.15 -3.32
C VAL A 459 4.53 -14.50 -3.25
N PHE A 460 3.24 -14.58 -3.64
CA PHE A 460 2.56 -15.85 -3.86
C PHE A 460 3.25 -16.66 -4.98
N SER A 461 3.71 -16.00 -6.03
CA SER A 461 4.43 -16.65 -7.13
C SER A 461 5.82 -17.15 -6.72
N GLN A 462 6.49 -16.47 -5.79
CA GLN A 462 7.74 -16.90 -5.16
C GLN A 462 7.51 -18.11 -4.21
N LYS A 463 6.63 -17.99 -3.20
CA LYS A 463 6.37 -19.03 -2.19
C LYS A 463 5.63 -20.25 -2.77
N PHE A 464 4.70 -20.03 -3.69
CA PHE A 464 3.79 -21.03 -4.25
C PHE A 464 3.76 -21.05 -5.79
N GLY A 465 4.90 -20.91 -6.47
CA GLY A 465 4.99 -21.01 -7.95
C GLY A 465 4.30 -22.24 -8.55
N GLY A 466 4.32 -23.37 -7.83
CA GLY A 466 3.57 -24.59 -8.17
C GLY A 466 2.05 -24.46 -8.18
N SER A 467 1.48 -23.48 -7.48
CA SER A 467 0.06 -23.14 -7.38
C SER A 467 -0.36 -21.94 -8.25
N VAL A 468 0.56 -21.25 -8.95
CA VAL A 468 0.22 -20.11 -9.83
C VAL A 468 -0.63 -20.56 -11.03
N GLY A 469 -1.69 -19.81 -11.32
CA GLY A 469 -2.54 -19.93 -12.51
C GLY A 469 -2.47 -18.65 -13.35
N ARG A 470 -3.56 -17.86 -13.38
CA ARG A 470 -3.66 -16.60 -14.16
C ARG A 470 -3.70 -15.41 -13.20
N LEU A 471 -2.60 -14.67 -13.14
CA LEU A 471 -2.43 -13.52 -12.25
C LEU A 471 -2.42 -12.22 -13.08
N VAL A 472 -3.17 -11.23 -12.59
CA VAL A 472 -3.21 -9.86 -13.12
C VAL A 472 -2.78 -8.91 -12.00
N LEU A 473 -1.76 -8.10 -12.27
CA LEU A 473 -1.11 -7.25 -11.29
C LEU A 473 -1.16 -5.79 -11.78
N ASP A 474 -2.14 -5.00 -11.33
CA ASP A 474 -2.42 -3.64 -11.81
C ASP A 474 -1.97 -2.57 -10.79
N GLY A 475 -1.15 -1.61 -11.23
CA GLY A 475 -0.46 -0.68 -10.34
C GLY A 475 0.64 -1.41 -9.55
N ALA A 476 1.71 -1.77 -10.24
CA ALA A 476 2.76 -2.63 -9.71
C ALA A 476 3.66 -1.94 -8.67
N VAL A 477 3.61 -2.41 -7.42
CA VAL A 477 4.67 -2.17 -6.43
C VAL A 477 6.00 -2.75 -6.92
N ASP A 478 7.10 -2.02 -6.73
CA ASP A 478 8.43 -2.50 -7.08
C ASP A 478 8.76 -3.80 -6.31
N PRO A 479 9.11 -4.90 -6.99
CA PRO A 479 9.40 -6.18 -6.34
C PRO A 479 10.71 -6.18 -5.52
N GLY A 480 11.57 -5.16 -5.66
CA GLY A 480 12.92 -5.10 -5.10
C GLY A 480 14.02 -5.36 -6.14
N ASN A 481 15.26 -5.44 -5.68
CA ASN A 481 16.44 -5.62 -6.54
C ASN A 481 16.96 -7.06 -6.48
N VAL A 482 16.73 -7.85 -7.54
CA VAL A 482 17.10 -9.29 -7.57
C VAL A 482 18.58 -9.58 -7.78
N ASP A 483 19.31 -8.64 -8.37
CA ASP A 483 20.65 -8.92 -8.87
C ASP A 483 21.72 -8.50 -7.85
N SER A 484 21.82 -9.30 -6.77
CA SER A 484 22.91 -9.22 -5.81
C SER A 484 24.31 -9.26 -6.46
N ALA A 485 24.45 -9.82 -7.67
CA ALA A 485 25.70 -9.83 -8.43
C ALA A 485 25.96 -8.53 -9.21
N SER A 486 24.93 -7.84 -9.73
CA SER A 486 25.05 -6.47 -10.25
C SER A 486 25.25 -5.46 -9.14
N ILE A 487 24.57 -5.61 -8.00
CA ILE A 487 24.87 -4.82 -6.81
C ILE A 487 26.32 -5.12 -6.36
N ASP A 488 26.78 -6.38 -6.33
CA ASP A 488 28.19 -6.69 -6.02
C ASP A 488 29.17 -6.15 -7.07
N ALA A 489 28.78 -6.05 -8.33
CA ALA A 489 29.57 -5.40 -9.37
C ALA A 489 29.67 -3.89 -9.15
N MET A 490 28.56 -3.21 -8.80
CA MET A 490 28.56 -1.80 -8.41
C MET A 490 29.33 -1.58 -7.10
N ARG A 491 29.10 -2.39 -6.07
CA ARG A 491 29.89 -2.43 -4.83
C ARG A 491 31.39 -2.67 -5.12
N SER A 492 31.75 -3.47 -6.13
CA SER A 492 33.16 -3.65 -6.52
C SER A 492 33.78 -2.39 -7.13
N ILE A 493 32.98 -1.59 -7.84
CA ILE A 493 33.37 -0.28 -8.39
C ILE A 493 33.41 0.77 -7.28
N ASN A 494 32.42 0.81 -6.40
CA ASN A 494 32.32 1.71 -5.24
C ASN A 494 33.47 1.49 -4.25
N ARG A 495 33.76 0.23 -3.89
CA ARG A 495 34.96 -0.16 -3.12
C ARG A 495 36.28 0.20 -3.81
N ALA A 496 36.29 0.36 -5.14
CA ALA A 496 37.46 0.83 -5.89
C ALA A 496 37.58 2.37 -5.97
N VAL A 497 36.51 3.12 -5.71
CA VAL A 497 36.53 4.61 -5.59
C VAL A 497 36.42 5.12 -4.15
N GLY A 498 36.17 4.24 -3.17
CA GLY A 498 36.08 4.57 -1.74
C GLY A 498 34.71 5.07 -1.29
N ALA A 499 33.64 4.65 -1.97
CA ALA A 499 32.27 4.76 -1.47
C ALA A 499 31.91 3.45 -0.74
N ASP A 500 31.19 3.59 0.37
CA ASP A 500 30.70 2.45 1.17
C ASP A 500 29.61 1.67 0.41
N ASP A 501 29.25 0.48 0.90
CA ASP A 501 28.12 -0.28 0.36
C ASP A 501 26.80 0.48 0.68
N PRO A 502 25.81 0.54 -0.25
CA PRO A 502 24.56 1.25 0.01
C PRO A 502 23.80 0.66 1.19
N ASP A 503 23.23 1.54 2.00
CA ASP A 503 22.45 1.22 3.19
C ASP A 503 21.05 0.74 2.76
N PRO A 504 20.50 -0.39 3.26
CA PRO A 504 19.13 -0.80 2.91
C PRO A 504 18.08 0.29 3.21
N ALA A 505 18.30 1.11 4.24
CA ALA A 505 17.48 2.27 4.53
C ALA A 505 17.57 3.37 3.44
N GLU A 506 18.68 3.44 2.70
CA GLU A 506 18.85 4.34 1.54
C GLU A 506 18.10 3.79 0.32
N GLU A 507 18.07 2.48 0.06
CA GLU A 507 17.26 1.90 -1.02
C GLU A 507 15.74 2.10 -0.79
N ALA A 508 15.26 1.91 0.46
CA ALA A 508 13.87 2.22 0.82
C ALA A 508 13.55 3.72 0.69
N ALA A 509 14.50 4.59 1.07
CA ALA A 509 14.36 6.03 0.90
C ALA A 509 14.28 6.46 -0.58
N GLU A 510 15.06 5.86 -1.48
CA GLU A 510 14.94 6.13 -2.93
C GLU A 510 13.57 5.72 -3.48
N SER A 511 13.00 4.60 -3.03
CA SER A 511 11.66 4.14 -3.43
C SER A 511 10.58 5.15 -3.03
N ASN A 512 10.60 5.63 -1.78
CA ASN A 512 9.68 6.66 -1.29
C ASN A 512 9.82 7.99 -2.04
N ILE A 513 11.06 8.40 -2.38
CA ILE A 513 11.32 9.60 -3.19
C ILE A 513 10.78 9.44 -4.63
N ALA A 514 10.92 8.25 -5.23
CA ALA A 514 10.37 7.96 -6.55
C ALA A 514 8.83 8.00 -6.57
N GLN A 515 8.16 7.50 -5.52
CA GLN A 515 6.72 7.66 -5.36
C GLN A 515 6.32 9.14 -5.19
N GLY A 516 7.06 9.91 -4.39
CA GLY A 516 6.85 11.35 -4.26
C GLY A 516 6.93 12.10 -5.60
N ALA A 517 7.91 11.73 -6.44
CA ALA A 517 8.02 12.24 -7.81
C ALA A 517 6.86 11.80 -8.72
N GLY A 518 6.31 10.59 -8.52
CA GLY A 518 5.09 10.12 -9.17
C GLY A 518 3.89 11.03 -8.88
N PHE A 519 3.62 11.29 -7.60
CA PHE A 519 2.57 12.24 -7.18
C PHE A 519 2.81 13.67 -7.71
N GLN A 520 4.05 14.16 -7.77
CA GLN A 520 4.36 15.45 -8.42
C GLN A 520 4.03 15.42 -9.92
N GLY A 521 4.39 14.36 -10.63
CA GLY A 521 4.06 14.18 -12.05
C GLY A 521 2.55 14.23 -12.29
N THR A 522 1.78 13.50 -11.48
CA THR A 522 0.30 13.48 -11.54
C THR A 522 -0.32 14.82 -11.16
N PHE A 523 0.21 15.50 -10.13
CA PHE A 523 -0.20 16.87 -9.77
C PHE A 523 0.00 17.85 -10.93
N GLU A 524 1.10 17.73 -11.68
CA GLU A 524 1.35 18.58 -12.84
C GLU A 524 0.36 18.33 -13.98
N GLN A 525 -0.13 17.09 -14.17
CA GLN A 525 -1.21 16.81 -15.14
C GLN A 525 -2.51 17.49 -14.71
N PHE A 526 -2.94 17.30 -13.45
CA PHE A 526 -4.09 17.99 -12.87
C PHE A 526 -3.99 19.51 -13.04
N ALA A 527 -2.85 20.09 -12.69
CA ALA A 527 -2.68 21.53 -12.68
C ALA A 527 -2.70 22.14 -14.09
N LEU A 528 -2.11 21.46 -15.08
CA LEU A 528 -2.18 21.85 -16.49
C LEU A 528 -3.61 21.74 -17.05
N ASP A 529 -4.32 20.65 -16.75
CA ASP A 529 -5.71 20.44 -17.14
C ASP A 529 -6.64 21.53 -16.56
N CYS A 530 -6.57 21.73 -15.24
CA CYS A 530 -7.29 22.78 -14.52
C CYS A 530 -7.03 24.16 -15.16
N SER A 531 -5.75 24.50 -15.38
CA SER A 531 -5.37 25.80 -15.96
C SER A 531 -5.87 25.98 -17.40
N ALA A 532 -5.84 24.92 -18.21
CA ALA A 532 -6.36 24.91 -19.57
C ALA A 532 -7.90 25.03 -19.62
N ARG A 533 -8.63 24.40 -18.69
CA ARG A 533 -10.08 24.58 -18.52
C ARG A 533 -10.43 26.01 -18.13
N GLY A 534 -9.66 26.62 -17.22
CA GLY A 534 -9.84 28.00 -16.78
C GLY A 534 -9.68 29.01 -17.94
N ALA A 535 -8.67 28.81 -18.79
CA ALA A 535 -8.41 29.64 -19.96
C ALA A 535 -9.56 29.67 -21.00
N ARG A 536 -10.47 28.68 -20.97
CA ARG A 536 -11.58 28.54 -21.92
C ARG A 536 -12.81 29.37 -21.54
N GLY A 537 -12.89 29.93 -20.33
CA GLY A 537 -14.02 30.74 -19.87
C GLY A 537 -15.33 29.97 -19.72
N LEU A 538 -15.23 28.73 -19.25
CA LEU A 538 -16.34 27.79 -19.03
C LEU A 538 -17.09 28.10 -17.72
N THR A 539 -18.27 27.50 -17.51
CA THR A 539 -18.82 27.31 -16.16
C THR A 539 -18.19 26.10 -15.47
N TRP A 540 -18.36 25.95 -14.15
CA TRP A 540 -17.89 24.75 -13.42
C TRP A 540 -18.47 23.46 -14.01
N GLY A 541 -19.75 23.43 -14.37
CA GLY A 541 -20.39 22.27 -15.00
C GLY A 541 -20.01 22.03 -16.46
N GLU A 542 -19.45 23.03 -17.15
CA GLU A 542 -18.85 22.86 -18.49
C GLU A 542 -17.38 22.43 -18.40
N ALA A 543 -16.69 22.76 -17.31
CA ALA A 543 -15.32 22.33 -17.02
C ALA A 543 -15.28 20.92 -16.42
N TYR A 544 -16.18 20.61 -15.49
CA TYR A 544 -16.30 19.35 -14.75
C TYR A 544 -17.76 18.88 -14.84
N PRO A 545 -18.10 17.98 -15.79
CA PRO A 545 -19.48 17.60 -16.09
C PRO A 545 -20.24 16.93 -14.94
N ASP A 546 -19.54 16.31 -14.01
CA ASP A 546 -20.04 15.79 -12.74
C ASP A 546 -20.68 16.88 -11.87
N LEU A 547 -20.14 18.10 -11.90
CA LEU A 547 -20.66 19.26 -11.17
C LEU A 547 -21.81 19.98 -11.89
N ALA A 548 -22.24 19.52 -13.06
CA ALA A 548 -23.19 20.25 -13.90
C ALA A 548 -24.62 20.37 -13.32
N GLU A 549 -25.01 19.46 -12.43
CA GLU A 549 -26.30 19.52 -11.72
C GLU A 549 -26.19 20.19 -10.33
N GLU A 550 -24.98 20.53 -9.87
CA GLU A 550 -24.76 21.23 -8.60
C GLU A 550 -24.98 22.74 -8.69
N GLU A 551 -25.16 23.42 -7.54
CA GLU A 551 -25.36 24.87 -7.50
C GLU A 551 -24.17 25.65 -8.11
N ILE A 552 -22.95 25.17 -7.84
CA ILE A 552 -21.71 25.73 -8.38
C ILE A 552 -21.60 25.56 -9.90
N GLY A 553 -22.18 24.51 -10.49
CA GLY A 553 -22.05 24.14 -11.90
C GLY A 553 -22.45 25.23 -12.90
N SER A 554 -23.37 26.11 -12.49
CA SER A 554 -23.83 27.26 -13.29
C SER A 554 -22.95 28.52 -13.18
N THR A 555 -21.98 28.52 -12.27
CA THR A 555 -21.10 29.67 -12.00
C THR A 555 -19.83 29.60 -12.86
N ALA A 556 -19.17 30.74 -13.10
CA ALA A 556 -17.96 30.78 -13.93
C ALA A 556 -16.80 30.02 -13.28
N PHE A 557 -16.12 29.17 -14.06
CA PHE A 557 -14.93 28.46 -13.62
C PHE A 557 -13.68 29.34 -13.76
N THR A 558 -12.81 29.27 -12.76
CA THR A 558 -11.43 29.76 -12.78
C THR A 558 -10.57 28.75 -12.04
N CYS A 559 -9.43 28.35 -12.59
CA CYS A 559 -8.55 27.41 -11.91
C CYS A 559 -7.93 28.08 -10.66
N PRO A 560 -7.98 27.47 -9.46
CA PRO A 560 -7.38 28.05 -8.27
C PRO A 560 -5.86 28.25 -8.40
N LEU A 561 -5.18 27.48 -9.25
CA LEU A 561 -3.75 27.61 -9.53
C LEU A 561 -3.44 28.70 -10.58
N GLY A 562 -4.45 29.23 -11.27
CA GLY A 562 -4.35 30.28 -12.30
C GLY A 562 -4.75 29.80 -13.70
N ASP A 563 -5.35 30.68 -14.51
CA ASP A 563 -5.89 30.35 -15.83
C ASP A 563 -4.84 30.51 -16.95
N GLY A 564 -4.71 29.51 -17.82
CA GLY A 564 -3.86 29.55 -19.02
C GLY A 564 -2.35 29.58 -18.73
N VAL A 565 -1.94 29.15 -17.54
CA VAL A 565 -0.55 28.97 -17.14
C VAL A 565 -0.08 27.61 -17.63
N THR A 566 1.02 27.58 -18.37
CA THR A 566 1.65 26.34 -18.88
C THR A 566 2.99 26.04 -18.22
N ASP A 567 3.39 26.86 -17.24
CA ASP A 567 4.60 26.66 -16.43
C ASP A 567 4.24 25.80 -15.20
N LYS A 568 4.62 24.52 -15.26
CA LYS A 568 4.42 23.52 -14.19
C LYS A 568 4.99 23.99 -12.85
N ALA A 569 6.15 24.67 -12.84
CA ALA A 569 6.76 25.17 -11.61
C ALA A 569 5.97 26.34 -11.00
N ALA A 570 5.38 27.20 -11.84
CA ALA A 570 4.50 28.28 -11.37
C ALA A 570 3.18 27.75 -10.78
N LEU A 571 2.61 26.70 -11.38
CA LEU A 571 1.41 26.02 -10.88
C LEU A 571 1.67 25.30 -9.55
N THR A 572 2.80 24.60 -9.45
CA THR A 572 3.28 23.96 -8.21
C THR A 572 3.47 24.98 -7.09
N ALA A 573 4.13 26.11 -7.38
CA ALA A 573 4.32 27.19 -6.41
C ALA A 573 2.98 27.84 -5.97
N ALA A 574 1.99 27.93 -6.87
CA ALA A 574 0.66 28.41 -6.51
C ALA A 574 -0.07 27.46 -5.55
N ASN A 575 0.13 26.14 -5.67
CA ASN A 575 -0.42 25.16 -4.74
C ASN A 575 0.25 25.26 -3.36
N GLN A 576 1.59 25.34 -3.33
CA GLN A 576 2.35 25.61 -2.10
C GLN A 576 1.84 26.88 -1.39
N GLU A 577 1.64 27.99 -2.10
CA GLU A 577 1.16 29.25 -1.51
C GLU A 577 -0.24 29.10 -0.88
N ILE A 578 -1.12 28.30 -1.49
CA ILE A 578 -2.47 28.01 -0.99
C ILE A 578 -2.41 27.11 0.26
N LEU A 579 -1.72 25.97 0.20
CA LEU A 579 -1.61 25.03 1.32
C LEU A 579 -0.94 25.67 2.55
N ARG A 580 0.18 26.39 2.35
CA ARG A 580 0.94 27.06 3.43
C ARG A 580 0.20 28.20 4.13
N THR A 581 -1.02 28.55 3.72
CA THR A 581 -1.87 29.40 4.57
C THR A 581 -2.24 28.73 5.89
N LEU A 582 -2.36 27.40 5.91
CA LEU A 582 -2.79 26.61 7.08
C LEU A 582 -1.68 26.43 8.13
N GLU A 583 -0.41 26.55 7.75
CA GLU A 583 0.72 26.63 8.69
C GLU A 583 0.54 27.78 9.71
N ARG A 584 -0.18 28.84 9.33
CA ARG A 584 -0.43 30.01 10.19
C ARG A 584 -1.70 29.87 11.06
N GLY A 585 -2.45 28.79 10.88
CA GLY A 585 -3.70 28.50 11.57
C GLY A 585 -4.65 27.67 10.71
N ALA A 586 -5.14 26.57 11.28
CA ALA A 586 -6.14 25.71 10.66
C ALA A 586 -7.47 26.45 10.41
N LEU A 587 -8.20 26.04 9.38
CA LEU A 587 -9.52 26.60 9.03
C LEU A 587 -10.65 25.63 9.39
N PRO A 588 -11.86 26.10 9.73
CA PRO A 588 -13.00 25.20 9.92
C PRO A 588 -13.36 24.48 8.61
N THR A 589 -13.90 23.26 8.71
CA THR A 589 -14.43 22.54 7.53
C THR A 589 -15.56 23.32 6.85
N GLY A 590 -16.37 24.05 7.64
CA GLY A 590 -17.59 24.69 7.14
C GLY A 590 -18.74 23.73 6.86
N GLN A 591 -18.56 22.43 7.11
CA GLN A 591 -19.59 21.43 6.90
C GLN A 591 -20.60 21.42 8.07
N PRO A 592 -21.92 21.29 7.81
CA PRO A 592 -22.91 21.32 8.87
C PRO A 592 -22.79 20.13 9.84
N GLY A 593 -22.41 20.42 11.09
CA GLY A 593 -22.29 19.41 12.15
C GLY A 593 -20.86 18.87 12.37
N ASP A 594 -19.90 19.32 11.57
CA ASP A 594 -18.48 19.00 11.73
C ASP A 594 -17.74 20.21 12.31
N GLU A 595 -17.29 20.08 13.56
CA GLU A 595 -16.59 21.15 14.29
C GLU A 595 -15.06 21.08 14.16
N ARG A 596 -14.52 20.12 13.38
CA ARG A 596 -13.07 19.96 13.19
C ARG A 596 -12.45 21.16 12.47
N LEU A 597 -11.15 21.30 12.67
CA LEU A 597 -10.30 22.23 11.94
C LEU A 597 -9.41 21.46 10.96
N VAL A 598 -9.25 21.99 9.75
CA VAL A 598 -8.42 21.42 8.69
C VAL A 598 -6.99 21.89 8.88
N SER A 599 -6.10 20.99 9.29
CA SER A 599 -4.68 21.28 9.45
C SER A 599 -3.95 21.36 8.09
N PHE A 600 -2.68 21.79 8.10
CA PHE A 600 -1.84 21.66 6.90
C PHE A 600 -1.70 20.18 6.46
N ALA A 601 -1.64 19.26 7.42
CA ALA A 601 -1.52 17.83 7.16
C ALA A 601 -2.79 17.27 6.50
N ASP A 602 -3.99 17.60 7.00
CA ASP A 602 -5.26 17.23 6.35
C ASP A 602 -5.32 17.75 4.92
N ALA A 603 -5.00 19.03 4.70
CA ALA A 603 -5.05 19.62 3.38
C ALA A 603 -4.06 18.94 2.41
N ARG A 604 -2.86 18.59 2.87
CA ARG A 604 -1.88 17.80 2.12
C ARG A 604 -2.42 16.42 1.75
N THR A 605 -2.97 15.69 2.72
CA THR A 605 -3.60 14.37 2.52
C THR A 605 -4.79 14.44 1.57
N GLY A 606 -5.60 15.51 1.63
CA GLY A 606 -6.69 15.75 0.69
C GLY A 606 -6.22 15.98 -0.75
N VAL A 607 -5.07 16.66 -0.95
CA VAL A 607 -4.45 16.75 -2.27
C VAL A 607 -3.96 15.36 -2.72
N PHE A 608 -3.23 14.63 -1.88
CA PHE A 608 -2.78 13.26 -2.19
C PHE A 608 -3.91 12.35 -2.65
N GLN A 609 -5.02 12.29 -1.89
CA GLN A 609 -6.18 11.47 -2.23
C GLN A 609 -6.69 11.76 -3.64
N ALA A 610 -6.82 13.04 -4.01
CA ALA A 610 -7.34 13.41 -5.31
C ALA A 610 -6.37 13.17 -6.48
N LEU A 611 -5.09 12.88 -6.21
CA LEU A 611 -4.12 12.50 -7.23
C LEU A 611 -4.18 10.99 -7.58
N TYR A 612 -4.88 10.17 -6.80
CA TYR A 612 -5.10 8.76 -7.16
C TYR A 612 -5.94 8.57 -8.44
N SER A 613 -6.79 9.54 -8.80
CA SER A 613 -7.66 9.41 -9.97
C SER A 613 -8.11 10.76 -10.53
N GLU A 614 -8.10 10.88 -11.87
CA GLU A 614 -8.69 12.01 -12.61
C GLU A 614 -10.15 12.30 -12.22
N THR A 615 -10.88 11.28 -11.74
CA THR A 615 -12.27 11.42 -11.26
C THR A 615 -12.42 12.28 -9.99
N LEU A 616 -11.33 12.53 -9.27
CA LEU A 616 -11.30 13.37 -8.05
C LEU A 616 -10.80 14.79 -8.33
N TRP A 617 -10.37 15.10 -9.55
CA TRP A 617 -9.82 16.42 -9.91
C TRP A 617 -10.85 17.56 -9.81
N SER A 618 -12.14 17.29 -10.00
CA SER A 618 -13.21 18.26 -9.77
C SER A 618 -13.32 18.64 -8.28
N SER A 619 -13.26 17.66 -7.38
CA SER A 619 -13.20 17.84 -5.93
C SER A 619 -11.94 18.59 -5.49
N LEU A 620 -10.77 18.27 -6.07
CA LEU A 620 -9.52 18.97 -5.80
C LEU A 620 -9.57 20.44 -6.22
N ALA A 621 -10.06 20.71 -7.43
CA ALA A 621 -10.23 22.07 -7.92
C ALA A 621 -11.19 22.88 -7.03
N GLN A 622 -12.26 22.27 -6.52
CA GLN A 622 -13.17 22.90 -5.56
C GLN A 622 -12.49 23.15 -4.21
N GLY A 623 -11.84 22.15 -3.61
CA GLY A 623 -11.17 22.27 -2.31
C GLY A 623 -10.04 23.31 -2.29
N LEU A 624 -9.24 23.37 -3.37
CA LEU A 624 -8.21 24.40 -3.54
C LEU A 624 -8.80 25.80 -3.78
N ALA A 625 -9.96 25.91 -4.45
CA ALA A 625 -10.66 27.19 -4.61
C ALA A 625 -11.25 27.67 -3.28
N GLU A 626 -11.85 26.77 -2.49
CA GLU A 626 -12.39 27.03 -1.16
C GLU A 626 -11.29 27.52 -0.19
N LEU A 627 -10.19 26.78 -0.10
CA LEU A 627 -9.03 27.14 0.73
C LEU A 627 -8.44 28.49 0.31
N LYS A 628 -8.38 28.78 -1.00
CA LYS A 628 -7.92 30.08 -1.53
C LYS A 628 -8.84 31.25 -1.18
N GLU A 629 -10.12 31.03 -0.89
CA GLU A 629 -10.98 32.07 -0.30
C GLU A 629 -10.66 32.36 1.17
N GLY A 630 -9.98 31.43 1.87
CA GLY A 630 -9.50 31.61 3.24
C GLY A 630 -10.60 31.67 4.30
N ARG A 631 -11.76 31.03 4.05
CA ARG A 631 -12.91 30.99 4.98
C ARG A 631 -13.10 29.62 5.62
N THR A 632 -12.98 28.57 4.82
CA THR A 632 -13.23 27.16 5.14
C THR A 632 -12.32 26.29 4.25
N ALA A 633 -12.20 25.00 4.54
CA ALA A 633 -11.43 24.06 3.72
C ALA A 633 -12.08 22.65 3.67
N GLY A 634 -13.41 22.58 3.76
CA GLY A 634 -14.16 21.33 3.89
C GLY A 634 -13.99 20.35 2.72
N GLY A 635 -13.79 20.85 1.50
CA GLY A 635 -13.52 19.99 0.34
C GLY A 635 -12.24 19.18 0.48
N LEU A 636 -11.20 19.74 1.10
CA LEU A 636 -9.95 19.03 1.37
C LEU A 636 -10.07 18.09 2.58
N MET A 637 -10.84 18.46 3.61
CA MET A 637 -11.14 17.55 4.73
C MET A 637 -11.91 16.30 4.27
N ILE A 638 -12.88 16.45 3.36
CA ILE A 638 -13.62 15.29 2.80
C ILE A 638 -12.67 14.34 2.04
N LEU A 639 -11.70 14.89 1.30
CA LEU A 639 -10.68 14.08 0.62
C LEU A 639 -9.70 13.45 1.64
N ALA A 640 -9.35 14.14 2.71
CA ALA A 640 -8.52 13.59 3.79
C ALA A 640 -9.24 12.44 4.53
N ASP A 641 -10.52 12.59 4.84
CA ASP A 641 -11.33 11.54 5.46
C ASP A 641 -11.47 10.30 4.55
N GLN A 642 -11.58 10.51 3.23
CA GLN A 642 -11.58 9.41 2.25
C GLN A 642 -10.25 8.65 2.22
N TYR A 643 -9.11 9.33 2.39
CA TYR A 643 -7.79 8.68 2.46
C TYR A 643 -7.61 7.89 3.76
N ASN A 644 -8.06 8.46 4.88
CA ASN A 644 -7.93 7.83 6.20
C ASN A 644 -9.02 6.79 6.51
N ASP A 645 -9.94 6.55 5.55
CA ASP A 645 -11.13 5.69 5.69
C ASP A 645 -11.93 6.00 6.98
N ARG A 646 -12.11 7.30 7.24
CA ARG A 646 -12.90 7.83 8.37
C ARG A 646 -14.35 8.04 7.96
N ASP A 647 -15.26 7.33 8.60
CA ASP A 647 -16.68 7.46 8.34
C ASP A 647 -17.23 8.82 8.80
N SER A 648 -18.10 9.42 7.97
CA SER A 648 -18.62 10.78 8.19
C SER A 648 -19.84 10.85 9.11
N GLU A 649 -20.51 9.73 9.40
CA GLU A 649 -21.67 9.67 10.30
C GLU A 649 -21.28 9.30 11.74
N THR A 650 -20.31 8.40 11.90
CA THR A 650 -19.84 7.85 13.19
C THR A 650 -18.55 8.49 13.67
N GLY A 651 -17.67 8.90 12.75
CA GLY A 651 -16.30 9.33 13.07
C GLY A 651 -15.27 8.22 13.19
N HIS A 652 -15.68 6.96 13.01
CA HIS A 652 -14.80 5.80 13.13
C HIS A 652 -13.80 5.71 11.96
N TYR A 653 -12.56 5.38 12.25
CA TYR A 653 -11.53 5.02 11.28
C TYR A 653 -11.52 3.51 11.06
N ALA A 654 -11.76 3.06 9.82
CA ALA A 654 -11.53 1.66 9.49
C ALA A 654 -10.06 1.29 9.77
N PRO A 655 -9.74 0.03 10.11
CA PRO A 655 -8.38 -0.38 10.49
C PRO A 655 -7.36 -0.36 9.34
N MET A 656 -7.69 0.23 8.18
CA MET A 656 -6.88 0.21 6.96
C MET A 656 -5.47 0.78 7.18
N LEU A 657 -5.32 2.02 7.65
CA LEU A 657 -3.99 2.63 7.82
C LEU A 657 -3.21 2.05 9.01
N GLN A 658 -3.91 1.42 9.95
CA GLN A 658 -3.30 0.69 11.06
C GLN A 658 -2.70 -0.61 10.55
N ALA A 659 -3.46 -1.37 9.77
CA ALA A 659 -3.01 -2.57 9.05
C ALA A 659 -1.93 -2.27 8.01
N PHE A 660 -2.02 -1.13 7.29
CA PHE A 660 -0.97 -0.66 6.39
C PHE A 660 0.40 -0.60 7.11
N THR A 661 0.41 -0.07 8.33
CA THR A 661 1.62 0.10 9.12
C THR A 661 2.11 -1.22 9.69
N THR A 662 1.26 -2.01 10.35
CA THR A 662 1.67 -3.32 10.91
C THR A 662 2.20 -4.25 9.82
N ILE A 663 1.56 -4.31 8.65
CA ILE A 663 1.94 -5.18 7.54
C ILE A 663 3.27 -4.71 6.93
N ARG A 664 3.41 -3.43 6.55
CA ARG A 664 4.65 -2.96 5.89
C ARG A 664 5.86 -3.02 6.82
N CYS A 665 5.70 -2.72 8.11
CA CYS A 665 6.79 -2.81 9.08
C CYS A 665 7.13 -4.26 9.44
N THR A 666 6.20 -5.19 9.24
CA THR A 666 6.47 -6.64 9.34
C THR A 666 7.15 -7.16 8.08
N ASP A 667 6.85 -6.63 6.90
CA ASP A 667 7.57 -6.97 5.66
C ASP A 667 9.03 -6.50 5.72
N GLU A 668 9.24 -5.18 5.87
CA GLU A 668 10.54 -4.51 5.74
C GLU A 668 10.66 -3.38 6.76
N ASN A 669 11.77 -3.32 7.52
CA ASN A 669 12.02 -2.26 8.49
C ASN A 669 13.53 -2.04 8.74
N SER A 670 13.87 -0.99 9.48
CA SER A 670 15.25 -0.64 9.86
C SER A 670 15.80 -1.43 11.06
N ASN A 671 15.14 -2.54 11.45
CA ASN A 671 15.50 -3.41 12.57
C ASN A 671 15.62 -2.65 13.91
N GLY A 672 14.58 -1.89 14.25
CA GLY A 672 14.44 -1.15 15.52
C GLY A 672 15.59 -0.18 15.82
N SER A 673 16.37 0.21 14.81
CA SER A 673 17.60 0.96 14.96
C SER A 673 17.41 2.36 14.39
N LEU A 674 16.97 3.29 15.24
CA LEU A 674 16.73 4.69 14.87
C LEU A 674 17.87 5.25 14.01
N PRO A 675 17.59 5.72 12.78
CA PRO A 675 18.61 6.33 11.91
C PRO A 675 19.18 7.62 12.50
N ASP A 676 20.32 8.08 11.98
CA ASP A 676 20.82 9.42 12.34
C ASP A 676 19.82 10.48 11.87
N ILE A 677 19.34 11.33 12.79
CA ILE A 677 18.36 12.39 12.49
C ILE A 677 18.81 13.33 11.35
N GLU A 678 20.11 13.50 11.11
CA GLU A 678 20.62 14.25 9.95
C GLU A 678 20.40 13.51 8.62
N LYS A 679 20.43 12.17 8.61
CA LYS A 679 19.99 11.38 7.44
C LYS A 679 18.50 11.55 7.21
N VAL A 680 17.69 11.52 8.28
CA VAL A 680 16.23 11.68 8.19
C VAL A 680 15.84 13.07 7.67
N ARG A 681 16.49 14.13 8.15
CA ARG A 681 16.35 15.49 7.60
C ARG A 681 16.75 15.55 6.12
N SER A 682 17.88 14.97 5.74
CA SER A 682 18.34 14.88 4.35
C SER A 682 17.33 14.12 3.46
N PHE A 683 16.68 13.07 3.98
CA PHE A 683 15.58 12.40 3.29
C PHE A 683 14.37 13.33 3.11
N ALA A 684 13.93 14.01 4.16
CA ALA A 684 12.80 14.95 4.09
C ALA A 684 13.05 16.09 3.09
N GLU A 685 14.24 16.70 3.10
CA GLU A 685 14.63 17.73 2.12
C GLU A 685 14.59 17.19 0.69
N ARG A 686 15.14 15.99 0.44
CA ARG A 686 15.11 15.34 -0.89
C ARG A 686 13.70 14.96 -1.35
N TYR A 687 12.84 14.55 -0.42
CA TYR A 687 11.44 14.23 -0.70
C TYR A 687 10.66 15.49 -1.06
N ASP A 688 10.85 16.60 -0.34
CA ASP A 688 10.28 17.92 -0.70
C ASP A 688 10.82 18.45 -2.05
N GLU A 689 12.08 18.16 -2.42
CA GLU A 689 12.64 18.49 -3.74
C GLU A 689 12.01 17.65 -4.87
N ALA A 690 11.68 16.38 -4.62
CA ALA A 690 11.02 15.49 -5.57
C ALA A 690 9.51 15.74 -5.69
N ALA A 691 8.87 16.13 -4.58
CA ALA A 691 7.43 16.34 -4.47
C ALA A 691 7.04 17.77 -4.05
N PRO A 692 7.52 18.84 -4.72
CA PRO A 692 7.35 20.20 -4.23
C PRO A 692 5.90 20.67 -4.09
N PHE A 693 4.91 20.09 -4.78
CA PHE A 693 3.50 20.52 -4.69
C PHE A 693 2.96 20.54 -3.25
N GLN A 694 3.45 19.64 -2.40
CA GLN A 694 3.02 19.44 -1.01
C GLN A 694 3.97 20.03 0.04
N ALA A 695 5.16 20.51 -0.35
CA ALA A 695 6.23 20.86 0.58
C ALA A 695 5.81 21.98 1.55
N ALA A 696 6.08 21.82 2.84
CA ALA A 696 5.85 22.84 3.87
C ALA A 696 6.93 23.95 3.84
N SER A 697 6.85 24.91 4.75
CA SER A 697 7.89 25.93 4.99
C SER A 697 9.09 25.38 5.78
N ILE A 698 8.96 24.17 6.36
CA ILE A 698 10.00 23.42 7.07
C ILE A 698 9.99 21.95 6.63
N SER A 699 11.16 21.31 6.64
CA SER A 699 11.32 19.89 6.29
C SER A 699 11.80 19.12 7.54
N PRO A 700 10.90 18.77 8.48
CA PRO A 700 11.27 18.09 9.72
C PRO A 700 11.81 16.69 9.46
N GLY A 701 12.86 16.29 10.19
CA GLY A 701 13.28 14.90 10.28
C GLY A 701 12.28 14.09 11.10
N VAL A 702 11.47 13.26 10.44
CA VAL A 702 10.48 12.37 11.05
C VAL A 702 10.89 10.92 10.83
N TYR A 703 11.10 10.18 11.92
CA TYR A 703 11.28 8.73 11.90
C TYR A 703 10.03 8.05 11.36
N ASP A 704 10.22 6.96 10.63
CA ASP A 704 9.12 6.13 10.18
C ASP A 704 8.57 5.31 11.38
N TYR A 705 7.28 5.00 11.41
CA TYR A 705 6.71 4.07 12.39
C TYR A 705 7.49 2.74 12.48
N CYS A 706 8.07 2.28 11.36
CA CYS A 706 8.88 1.07 11.29
C CYS A 706 10.27 1.22 11.92
N ASP A 707 10.75 2.44 12.20
CA ASP A 707 12.02 2.66 12.94
C ASP A 707 11.91 2.26 14.42
N PHE A 708 10.68 2.18 14.94
CA PHE A 708 10.35 1.74 16.30
C PHE A 708 9.92 0.26 16.36
N TRP A 709 9.99 -0.48 15.24
CA TRP A 709 9.53 -1.87 15.18
C TRP A 709 10.44 -2.81 15.97
N ARG A 710 9.84 -3.73 16.74
CA ARG A 710 10.55 -4.53 17.76
C ARG A 710 11.34 -5.73 17.23
N PHE A 711 11.21 -6.04 15.93
CA PHE A 711 11.82 -7.19 15.26
C PHE A 711 12.23 -6.85 13.81
N VAL A 712 13.09 -7.66 13.19
CA VAL A 712 13.51 -7.51 11.78
C VAL A 712 12.37 -7.89 10.84
N GLY A 713 12.14 -7.12 9.78
CA GLY A 713 11.18 -7.47 8.72
C GLY A 713 11.38 -8.91 8.18
N THR A 714 10.28 -9.60 7.92
CA THR A 714 10.23 -11.04 7.63
C THR A 714 10.09 -11.36 6.15
N LEU A 715 9.91 -10.36 5.27
CA LEU A 715 9.78 -10.58 3.83
C LEU A 715 11.12 -10.99 3.20
N PRO A 716 11.20 -12.12 2.47
CA PRO A 716 12.43 -12.50 1.76
C PRO A 716 12.79 -11.55 0.62
N ASP A 717 14.08 -11.54 0.26
CA ASP A 717 14.60 -10.83 -0.90
C ASP A 717 13.85 -11.21 -2.20
N ALA A 718 13.86 -10.27 -3.14
CA ALA A 718 13.28 -10.43 -4.46
C ALA A 718 14.01 -11.53 -5.30
N GLU A 719 13.25 -12.29 -6.10
CA GLU A 719 13.76 -13.34 -6.98
C GLU A 719 13.26 -13.18 -8.44
N GLU A 720 14.07 -13.64 -9.40
CA GLU A 720 13.66 -13.73 -10.81
C GLU A 720 12.76 -14.96 -11.01
N LEU A 721 11.52 -14.77 -11.44
CA LEU A 721 10.47 -15.81 -11.42
C LEU A 721 10.17 -16.44 -12.80
N THR A 722 11.17 -16.56 -13.68
CA THR A 722 11.03 -17.11 -15.07
C THR A 722 10.33 -18.47 -15.19
N ALA A 723 10.25 -19.26 -14.11
CA ALA A 723 9.61 -20.58 -14.09
C ALA A 723 8.06 -20.54 -13.96
N VAL A 724 7.45 -19.38 -13.71
CA VAL A 724 6.00 -19.26 -13.49
C VAL A 724 5.20 -19.16 -14.81
N PRO A 725 3.87 -19.36 -14.78
CA PRO A 725 2.99 -19.03 -15.90
C PRO A 725 3.11 -17.59 -16.38
N ASN A 726 2.51 -17.25 -17.54
CA ASN A 726 2.44 -15.85 -17.93
C ASN A 726 1.64 -15.07 -16.87
N ILE A 727 2.16 -13.92 -16.44
CA ILE A 727 1.50 -12.99 -15.54
C ILE A 727 1.32 -11.68 -16.29
N LEU A 728 0.11 -11.12 -16.23
CA LEU A 728 -0.21 -9.85 -16.87
C LEU A 728 0.00 -8.73 -15.85
N VAL A 729 0.99 -7.87 -16.09
CA VAL A 729 1.22 -6.66 -15.31
C VAL A 729 0.56 -5.48 -16.04
N VAL A 730 -0.24 -4.68 -15.33
CA VAL A 730 -0.86 -3.47 -15.88
C VAL A 730 -0.21 -2.25 -15.22
N SER A 731 0.16 -1.25 -16.01
CA SER A 731 0.91 -0.09 -15.50
C SER A 731 0.58 1.22 -16.22
N THR A 732 0.15 2.22 -15.44
CA THR A 732 -0.31 3.52 -15.93
C THR A 732 0.83 4.52 -16.09
N SER A 733 0.83 5.32 -17.18
CA SER A 733 1.95 6.21 -17.55
C SER A 733 2.28 7.29 -16.52
N HIS A 734 1.26 7.89 -15.89
CA HIS A 734 1.38 8.81 -14.76
C HIS A 734 0.66 8.27 -13.51
N ASP A 735 0.88 6.98 -13.21
CA ASP A 735 0.49 6.40 -11.91
C ASP A 735 1.23 7.14 -10.78
N SER A 736 0.47 7.67 -9.82
CA SER A 736 1.02 8.49 -8.74
C SER A 736 1.67 7.67 -7.63
N ALA A 737 1.14 6.47 -7.35
CA ALA A 737 1.49 5.67 -6.18
C ALA A 737 2.39 4.48 -6.53
N THR A 738 2.25 3.92 -7.72
CA THR A 738 3.10 2.83 -8.25
C THR A 738 3.63 3.22 -9.63
N PRO A 739 4.72 4.02 -9.69
CA PRO A 739 5.21 4.63 -10.92
C PRO A 739 5.42 3.63 -12.05
N TYR A 740 5.21 4.07 -13.29
CA TYR A 740 5.25 3.22 -14.50
C TYR A 740 6.47 2.28 -14.57
N ALA A 741 7.66 2.79 -14.22
CA ALA A 741 8.91 2.03 -14.17
C ALA A 741 8.83 0.75 -13.32
N SER A 742 8.12 0.78 -12.17
CA SER A 742 7.94 -0.39 -11.30
C SER A 742 7.16 -1.51 -11.99
N GLY A 743 6.18 -1.15 -12.83
CA GLY A 743 5.46 -2.12 -13.68
C GLY A 743 6.33 -2.74 -14.76
N VAL A 744 7.16 -1.95 -15.44
CA VAL A 744 8.13 -2.48 -16.42
C VAL A 744 9.12 -3.43 -15.74
N LYS A 745 9.66 -3.03 -14.58
CA LYS A 745 10.60 -3.84 -13.78
C LYS A 745 9.97 -5.18 -13.38
N LEU A 746 8.75 -5.16 -12.82
CA LEU A 746 8.04 -6.37 -12.39
C LEU A 746 7.75 -7.30 -13.57
N ALA A 747 7.24 -6.77 -14.69
CA ALA A 747 6.94 -7.55 -15.89
C ALA A 747 8.19 -8.19 -16.49
N ARG A 748 9.32 -7.46 -16.51
CA ARG A 748 10.63 -7.97 -16.92
C ARG A 748 11.13 -9.08 -15.98
N LEU A 749 10.92 -8.93 -14.68
CA LEU A 749 11.45 -9.82 -13.65
C LEU A 749 10.78 -11.20 -13.61
N ILE A 750 9.48 -11.24 -13.89
CA ILE A 750 8.68 -12.48 -13.89
C ILE A 750 8.57 -13.11 -15.28
N ASP A 751 9.31 -12.58 -16.27
CA ASP A 751 9.22 -12.95 -17.69
C ASP A 751 7.77 -12.93 -18.22
N GLY A 752 7.05 -11.86 -17.87
CA GLY A 752 5.61 -11.71 -18.09
C GLY A 752 5.23 -10.85 -19.30
N THR A 753 3.98 -10.43 -19.31
CA THR A 753 3.42 -9.45 -20.26
C THR A 753 3.11 -8.15 -19.53
N LEU A 754 3.54 -7.02 -20.11
CA LEU A 754 3.15 -5.68 -19.67
C LEU A 754 2.01 -5.14 -20.55
N LEU A 755 0.95 -4.65 -19.92
CA LEU A 755 -0.10 -3.82 -20.50
C LEU A 755 0.07 -2.39 -20.00
N SER A 756 0.64 -1.56 -20.85
CA SER A 756 0.95 -0.16 -20.59
C SER A 756 -0.23 0.75 -20.97
N VAL A 757 -0.49 1.75 -20.14
CA VAL A 757 -1.83 2.36 -20.00
C VAL A 757 -1.68 3.89 -19.90
N SER A 758 -2.07 4.65 -20.93
CA SER A 758 -1.82 6.11 -20.98
C SER A 758 -2.84 6.95 -20.19
N GLY A 759 -2.44 7.56 -19.07
CA GLY A 759 -3.29 8.45 -18.27
C GLY A 759 -2.71 8.76 -16.88
N ALA A 760 -3.47 9.48 -16.05
CA ALA A 760 -3.07 9.96 -14.73
C ALA A 760 -3.96 9.37 -13.62
N SER A 761 -3.79 8.06 -13.38
CA SER A 761 -4.56 7.29 -12.40
C SER A 761 -3.67 6.26 -11.76
N HIS A 762 -3.82 6.05 -10.44
CA HIS A 762 -3.36 4.82 -9.82
C HIS A 762 -4.28 3.67 -10.30
N THR A 763 -3.69 2.57 -10.77
CA THR A 763 -4.37 1.45 -11.45
C THR A 763 -5.22 1.87 -12.67
N SER A 764 -5.84 0.94 -13.41
CA SER A 764 -6.79 1.27 -14.50
C SER A 764 -7.79 0.19 -14.93
N TYR A 765 -7.64 -1.06 -14.49
CA TYR A 765 -8.65 -2.11 -14.71
C TYR A 765 -9.90 -1.83 -13.86
N MET A 766 -11.09 -2.13 -14.39
CA MET A 766 -12.40 -1.80 -13.78
C MET A 766 -12.62 -0.28 -13.56
N SER A 767 -11.95 0.56 -14.34
CA SER A 767 -12.08 2.03 -14.22
C SER A 767 -13.46 2.57 -14.61
N GLY A 768 -14.24 1.81 -15.39
CA GLY A 768 -15.56 2.24 -15.89
C GLY A 768 -15.51 3.35 -16.95
N ASP A 769 -14.30 3.67 -17.45
CA ASP A 769 -14.05 4.68 -18.47
C ASP A 769 -14.08 4.06 -19.88
N GLU A 770 -14.95 4.55 -20.76
CA GLU A 770 -15.07 4.07 -22.14
C GLU A 770 -13.77 4.24 -22.95
N GLU A 771 -12.89 5.19 -22.60
CA GLU A 771 -11.58 5.34 -23.25
C GLU A 771 -10.56 4.29 -22.76
N LYS A 772 -10.77 3.73 -21.56
CA LYS A 772 -9.94 2.67 -20.96
C LYS A 772 -10.46 1.25 -21.19
N ALA A 773 -11.58 1.07 -21.90
CA ALA A 773 -12.15 -0.26 -22.19
C ALA A 773 -11.18 -1.25 -22.89
N CYS A 774 -10.06 -0.78 -23.46
CA CYS A 774 -8.98 -1.65 -23.95
C CYS A 774 -8.22 -2.39 -22.85
N VAL A 775 -8.25 -1.89 -21.61
CA VAL A 775 -7.71 -2.54 -20.41
C VAL A 775 -8.63 -3.70 -20.02
N ASP A 776 -9.90 -3.40 -19.75
CA ASP A 776 -10.87 -4.37 -19.24
C ASP A 776 -11.03 -5.56 -20.19
N SER A 777 -11.13 -5.32 -21.51
CA SER A 777 -11.18 -6.41 -22.50
C SER A 777 -9.91 -7.26 -22.51
N THR A 778 -8.73 -6.66 -22.37
CA THR A 778 -7.45 -7.41 -22.38
C THR A 778 -7.31 -8.26 -21.11
N VAL A 779 -7.70 -7.71 -19.97
CA VAL A 779 -7.66 -8.42 -18.69
C VAL A 779 -8.67 -9.57 -18.66
N ASN A 780 -9.89 -9.37 -19.18
CA ASN A 780 -10.89 -10.41 -19.28
C ASN A 780 -10.48 -11.52 -20.27
N ASP A 781 -10.01 -11.19 -21.47
CA ASP A 781 -9.50 -12.16 -22.45
C ASP A 781 -8.33 -13.00 -21.86
N PHE A 782 -7.45 -12.35 -21.07
CA PHE A 782 -6.37 -13.04 -20.37
C PHE A 782 -6.90 -13.97 -19.26
N LEU A 783 -7.78 -13.50 -18.39
CA LEU A 783 -8.34 -14.31 -17.29
C LEU A 783 -9.21 -15.46 -17.79
N ILE A 784 -9.97 -15.27 -18.86
CA ILE A 784 -10.93 -16.23 -19.43
C ILE A 784 -10.24 -17.24 -20.36
N ASP A 785 -9.39 -16.77 -21.28
CA ASP A 785 -8.84 -17.58 -22.38
C ASP A 785 -7.30 -17.56 -22.47
N GLY A 786 -6.58 -16.81 -21.62
CA GLY A 786 -5.12 -16.78 -21.58
C GLY A 786 -4.48 -15.92 -22.68
N VAL A 787 -5.25 -15.03 -23.31
CA VAL A 787 -4.85 -14.27 -24.51
C VAL A 787 -4.64 -12.79 -24.21
N VAL A 788 -3.67 -12.18 -24.89
CA VAL A 788 -3.41 -10.73 -24.90
C VAL A 788 -3.27 -10.23 -26.35
N PRO A 789 -3.44 -8.92 -26.62
CA PRO A 789 -3.11 -8.30 -27.90
C PRO A 789 -1.65 -8.47 -28.35
N ASP A 790 -1.40 -8.27 -29.65
CA ASP A 790 -0.05 -8.17 -30.22
C ASP A 790 0.77 -7.04 -29.56
N ASP A 791 2.10 -7.20 -29.46
CA ASP A 791 3.02 -6.13 -29.04
C ASP A 791 2.82 -4.83 -29.84
N GLY A 792 2.63 -3.72 -29.12
CA GLY A 792 2.49 -2.37 -29.65
C GLY A 792 1.19 -1.65 -29.25
N ASP A 793 1.02 -0.45 -29.79
CA ASP A 793 -0.08 0.49 -29.56
C ASP A 793 -1.43 -0.01 -30.11
N PHE A 794 -2.47 -0.03 -29.26
CA PHE A 794 -3.86 -0.35 -29.61
C PHE A 794 -4.91 0.41 -28.76
N GLY A 795 -6.18 0.29 -29.13
CA GLY A 795 -7.28 1.01 -28.48
C GLY A 795 -7.53 2.40 -29.08
N PRO A 796 -8.22 3.30 -28.35
CA PRO A 796 -8.46 4.68 -28.79
C PRO A 796 -7.15 5.45 -29.08
N ALA A 797 -7.13 6.26 -30.13
CA ALA A 797 -5.98 7.11 -30.44
C ALA A 797 -5.99 8.37 -29.58
N LEU A 798 -4.83 8.74 -29.03
CA LEU A 798 -4.71 9.91 -28.16
C LEU A 798 -4.77 11.21 -28.97
N ALA A 799 -5.31 12.28 -28.36
CA ALA A 799 -5.39 13.59 -29.00
C ALA A 799 -4.02 14.30 -29.07
N GLU A 800 -3.21 14.11 -28.03
CA GLU A 800 -1.79 14.47 -27.96
C GLU A 800 -1.02 13.22 -27.48
N GLN A 801 0.22 13.07 -27.93
CA GLN A 801 1.04 11.91 -27.60
C GLN A 801 1.46 11.94 -26.13
N ASP A 802 1.35 10.81 -25.45
CA ASP A 802 1.74 10.66 -24.05
C ASP A 802 3.09 9.92 -23.92
N THR A 803 3.78 10.11 -22.79
CA THR A 803 5.10 9.54 -22.52
C THR A 803 5.29 9.16 -21.05
N ALA A 804 5.93 8.02 -20.81
CA ALA A 804 6.42 7.59 -19.51
C ALA A 804 7.92 7.29 -19.56
N VAL A 805 8.51 6.96 -18.41
CA VAL A 805 9.92 6.53 -18.29
C VAL A 805 9.96 5.14 -17.68
N ASP A 806 10.71 4.22 -18.29
CA ASP A 806 10.82 2.82 -17.83
C ASP A 806 11.87 2.61 -16.72
N ASP A 807 12.02 1.35 -16.28
CA ASP A 807 12.98 0.91 -15.26
C ASP A 807 14.45 1.13 -15.64
N THR A 808 14.74 1.38 -16.92
CA THR A 808 16.09 1.65 -17.44
C THR A 808 16.35 3.15 -17.69
N GLY A 809 15.32 3.99 -17.52
CA GLY A 809 15.37 5.42 -17.84
C GLY A 809 15.11 5.75 -19.32
N GLU A 810 14.67 4.78 -20.13
CA GLU A 810 14.25 5.03 -21.51
C GLU A 810 12.83 5.60 -21.58
N THR A 811 12.58 6.48 -22.53
CA THR A 811 11.26 7.11 -22.72
C THR A 811 10.35 6.18 -23.51
N VAL A 812 9.29 5.71 -22.87
CA VAL A 812 8.19 5.01 -23.54
C VAL A 812 7.21 6.05 -24.08
N THR A 813 6.71 5.83 -25.29
CA THR A 813 5.78 6.72 -26.00
C THR A 813 4.50 5.97 -26.32
N PHE A 814 3.37 6.66 -26.22
CA PHE A 814 2.02 6.14 -26.47
C PHE A 814 1.36 6.95 -27.59
N ASP A 815 0.98 6.29 -28.68
CA ASP A 815 0.13 6.86 -29.73
C ASP A 815 -1.37 6.54 -29.50
N THR A 816 -1.64 5.52 -28.69
CA THR A 816 -2.98 5.07 -28.28
C THR A 816 -3.09 4.84 -26.78
N ARG A 817 -4.33 4.66 -26.30
CA ARG A 817 -4.66 4.55 -24.88
C ARG A 817 -4.12 3.29 -24.19
N CYS A 818 -3.91 2.20 -24.93
CA CYS A 818 -3.26 0.98 -24.45
C CYS A 818 -2.07 0.58 -25.34
N LYS A 819 -1.11 -0.14 -24.77
CA LYS A 819 0.04 -0.74 -25.47
C LYS A 819 0.43 -2.04 -24.77
N VAL A 820 0.69 -3.12 -25.52
CA VAL A 820 1.25 -4.37 -24.97
C VAL A 820 2.74 -4.49 -25.27
N GLU A 821 3.52 -4.98 -24.31
CA GLU A 821 4.91 -5.38 -24.48
C GLU A 821 5.17 -6.70 -23.73
N THR A 822 5.48 -7.79 -24.46
CA THR A 822 5.82 -9.09 -23.85
C THR A 822 7.33 -9.26 -23.72
N PHE A 823 7.82 -9.54 -22.50
CA PHE A 823 9.24 -9.83 -22.26
C PHE A 823 9.60 -11.29 -22.56
N ARG A 824 8.60 -12.16 -22.38
CA ARG A 824 8.60 -13.61 -22.55
C ARG A 824 9.10 -14.07 -23.93
N SER A 825 10.11 -14.95 -23.96
CA SER A 825 10.62 -15.53 -25.21
C SER A 825 10.15 -16.98 -25.41
N ALA A 826 9.57 -17.29 -26.57
CA ALA A 826 9.09 -18.65 -26.86
C ALA A 826 10.25 -19.63 -27.11
N GLU A 827 10.66 -20.37 -26.08
CA GLU A 827 11.73 -21.37 -26.17
C GLU A 827 11.19 -22.74 -26.60
N PHE A 828 11.79 -23.33 -27.64
CA PHE A 828 11.71 -24.76 -27.92
C PHE A 828 13.11 -25.35 -28.09
N ALA A 829 13.50 -26.18 -27.14
CA ALA A 829 14.84 -26.74 -27.00
C ALA A 829 14.83 -28.26 -26.87
N LEU A 830 15.94 -28.88 -27.29
CA LEU A 830 16.21 -30.30 -27.12
C LEU A 830 17.35 -30.48 -26.11
N SER A 831 17.35 -31.59 -25.38
CA SER A 831 18.42 -31.92 -24.43
C SER A 831 19.77 -32.23 -25.11
N ALA A 832 19.77 -32.40 -26.43
CA ALA A 832 20.95 -32.59 -27.27
C ALA A 832 20.67 -32.13 -28.71
N ASP A 833 21.69 -31.59 -29.38
CA ASP A 833 21.69 -31.25 -30.81
C ASP A 833 22.16 -32.41 -31.70
N THR A 834 22.64 -33.49 -31.07
CA THR A 834 23.24 -34.67 -31.68
C THR A 834 22.79 -35.94 -30.95
N ALA A 835 22.52 -37.02 -31.69
CA ALA A 835 21.96 -38.26 -31.14
C ALA A 835 22.22 -39.51 -32.00
N HIS A 836 22.01 -40.70 -31.45
CA HIS A 836 21.99 -41.97 -32.16
C HIS A 836 20.56 -42.51 -32.38
N ALA A 837 20.38 -43.43 -33.33
CA ALA A 837 19.12 -44.12 -33.53
C ALA A 837 18.71 -44.93 -32.28
N GLY A 838 17.45 -44.86 -31.87
CA GLY A 838 16.99 -45.49 -30.61
C GLY A 838 17.31 -44.72 -29.32
N GLU A 839 17.97 -43.57 -29.39
CA GLU A 839 18.28 -42.74 -28.22
C GLU A 839 17.06 -41.98 -27.69
N ARG A 840 17.03 -41.70 -26.38
CA ARG A 840 15.99 -40.89 -25.74
C ARG A 840 16.42 -39.43 -25.69
N ILE A 841 15.59 -38.56 -26.27
CA ILE A 841 15.83 -37.12 -26.33
C ILE A 841 14.81 -36.43 -25.44
N GLY A 842 15.29 -35.58 -24.53
CA GLY A 842 14.45 -34.66 -23.78
C GLY A 842 14.09 -33.46 -24.65
N PHE A 843 12.89 -32.94 -24.45
CA PHE A 843 12.48 -31.65 -25.02
C PHE A 843 11.92 -30.76 -23.92
N LEU A 844 12.07 -29.46 -24.13
CA LEU A 844 11.38 -28.40 -23.41
C LEU A 844 10.77 -27.49 -24.48
N ALA A 845 9.45 -27.34 -24.45
CA ALA A 845 8.81 -26.14 -24.95
C ALA A 845 8.41 -25.31 -23.73
N ALA A 846 8.60 -24.01 -23.79
CA ALA A 846 8.16 -23.08 -22.77
C ALA A 846 7.45 -21.90 -23.42
N HIS A 847 6.61 -21.24 -22.63
CA HIS A 847 5.96 -19.98 -23.01
C HIS A 847 5.04 -20.05 -24.25
N LEU A 848 4.36 -21.19 -24.46
CA LEU A 848 3.30 -21.34 -25.49
C LEU A 848 1.91 -20.95 -24.92
N VAL A 849 0.83 -21.45 -25.52
CA VAL A 849 -0.55 -21.28 -25.03
C VAL A 849 -0.89 -22.38 -24.02
N ASP A 850 -1.68 -22.05 -23.02
CA ASP A 850 -2.05 -22.90 -21.90
C ASP A 850 -3.05 -24.01 -22.22
N ASP A 851 -2.92 -25.15 -21.54
CA ASP A 851 -3.81 -26.33 -21.64
C ASP A 851 -4.11 -26.83 -23.08
N VAL A 852 -3.20 -26.55 -24.02
CA VAL A 852 -3.29 -26.93 -25.44
C VAL A 852 -2.64 -28.29 -25.65
N GLY A 853 -3.38 -29.19 -26.30
CA GLY A 853 -2.82 -30.48 -26.75
C GLY A 853 -1.71 -30.28 -27.78
N PHE A 854 -0.60 -31.00 -27.65
CA PHE A 854 0.56 -30.93 -28.56
C PHE A 854 1.07 -32.31 -28.98
N GLU A 855 1.86 -32.32 -30.07
CA GLU A 855 2.63 -33.46 -30.55
C GLU A 855 4.10 -33.05 -30.81
N ILE A 856 5.04 -33.96 -30.56
CA ILE A 856 6.45 -33.84 -30.97
C ILE A 856 6.66 -34.77 -32.16
N ALA A 857 7.06 -34.22 -33.31
CA ALA A 857 7.28 -34.99 -34.53
C ALA A 857 8.71 -34.89 -35.07
N VAL A 858 9.18 -35.97 -35.70
CA VAL A 858 10.48 -36.04 -36.41
C VAL A 858 10.25 -36.70 -37.77
N ASP A 859 10.73 -36.08 -38.86
CA ASP A 859 10.42 -36.47 -40.25
C ASP A 859 8.90 -36.66 -40.54
N GLY A 860 8.08 -35.94 -39.78
CA GLY A 860 6.62 -36.00 -39.84
C GLY A 860 5.94 -37.11 -39.02
N GLU A 861 6.68 -38.04 -38.44
CA GLU A 861 6.16 -39.06 -37.51
C GLU A 861 6.06 -38.51 -36.09
N SER A 862 4.90 -38.70 -35.44
CA SER A 862 4.63 -38.25 -34.08
C SER A 862 5.21 -39.23 -33.06
N LEU A 863 6.15 -38.76 -32.24
CA LEU A 863 6.93 -39.59 -31.29
C LEU A 863 6.55 -39.36 -29.81
N ALA A 864 5.89 -38.24 -29.50
CA ALA A 864 5.30 -37.96 -28.20
C ALA A 864 4.11 -36.99 -28.35
N SER A 865 3.22 -36.96 -27.36
CA SER A 865 2.10 -36.03 -27.30
C SER A 865 1.76 -35.70 -25.85
N GLY A 866 1.22 -34.52 -25.59
CA GLY A 866 0.82 -34.09 -24.25
C GLY A 866 -0.17 -32.93 -24.29
N ARG A 867 -0.26 -32.20 -23.17
CA ARG A 867 -0.86 -30.86 -23.08
C ARG A 867 0.16 -29.93 -22.45
N THR A 868 0.21 -28.67 -22.88
CA THR A 868 0.92 -27.62 -22.16
C THR A 868 0.30 -27.42 -20.78
N ASP A 869 1.09 -26.99 -19.80
CA ASP A 869 0.57 -26.51 -18.52
C ASP A 869 -0.04 -25.11 -18.65
N ASN A 870 -0.53 -24.56 -17.53
CA ASN A 870 -1.14 -23.23 -17.50
C ASN A 870 -0.15 -22.07 -17.74
N GLY A 871 1.15 -22.36 -17.80
CA GLY A 871 2.19 -21.41 -18.24
C GLY A 871 2.55 -21.53 -19.71
N GLY A 872 1.89 -22.40 -20.46
CA GLY A 872 2.25 -22.71 -21.84
C GLY A 872 3.47 -23.63 -21.96
N ASN A 873 3.90 -24.27 -20.88
CA ASN A 873 5.12 -25.06 -20.87
C ASN A 873 4.80 -26.54 -21.11
N ALA A 874 5.69 -27.24 -21.81
CA ALA A 874 5.59 -28.66 -22.11
C ALA A 874 6.99 -29.29 -22.12
N GLY A 875 7.34 -29.97 -21.03
CA GLY A 875 8.56 -30.77 -20.91
C GLY A 875 8.29 -32.26 -21.08
N GLY A 876 9.25 -33.00 -21.66
CA GLY A 876 9.11 -34.44 -21.78
C GLY A 876 10.29 -35.15 -22.41
N GLN A 877 10.09 -36.41 -22.80
CA GLN A 877 11.05 -37.22 -23.54
C GLN A 877 10.36 -38.02 -24.64
N PHE A 878 11.01 -38.11 -25.80
CA PHE A 878 10.67 -39.06 -26.85
C PHE A 878 11.85 -40.00 -27.12
N THR A 879 11.62 -41.09 -27.86
CA THR A 879 12.68 -42.01 -28.30
C THR A 879 12.76 -41.99 -29.81
N LEU A 880 13.96 -41.81 -30.37
CA LEU A 880 14.16 -41.86 -31.81
C LEU A 880 13.88 -43.28 -32.35
N PRO A 881 13.29 -43.44 -33.55
CA PRO A 881 13.17 -44.76 -34.18
C PRO A 881 14.54 -45.43 -34.32
N SER A 882 14.62 -46.75 -34.12
CA SER A 882 15.89 -47.48 -34.17
C SER A 882 16.39 -47.77 -35.58
N ASP A 883 15.59 -47.46 -36.59
CA ASP A 883 15.88 -47.56 -38.03
C ASP A 883 15.95 -46.18 -38.73
N ILE A 884 15.88 -45.08 -37.97
CA ILE A 884 16.05 -43.72 -38.51
C ILE A 884 17.46 -43.55 -39.11
N ALA A 885 17.54 -42.90 -40.26
CA ALA A 885 18.80 -42.76 -40.98
C ALA A 885 19.70 -41.67 -40.35
N PRO A 886 21.03 -41.77 -40.46
CA PRO A 886 21.92 -40.68 -40.11
C PRO A 886 21.68 -39.45 -41.01
N GLY A 887 21.56 -38.26 -40.39
CA GLY A 887 21.18 -37.04 -41.10
C GLY A 887 20.82 -35.90 -40.16
N ARG A 888 20.45 -34.75 -40.73
CA ARG A 888 19.83 -33.65 -39.98
C ARG A 888 18.31 -33.74 -40.12
N TYR A 889 17.63 -33.56 -39.00
CA TYR A 889 16.18 -33.58 -38.89
C TYR A 889 15.70 -32.30 -38.21
N ALA A 890 14.54 -31.81 -38.62
CA ALA A 890 13.75 -30.91 -37.80
C ALA A 890 12.97 -31.77 -36.79
N VAL A 891 13.07 -31.42 -35.51
CA VAL A 891 12.10 -31.83 -34.50
C VAL A 891 11.07 -30.72 -34.44
N GLU A 892 9.81 -31.08 -34.63
CA GLU A 892 8.67 -30.15 -34.75
C GLU A 892 7.77 -30.29 -33.53
N PHE A 893 7.54 -29.19 -32.81
CA PHE A 893 6.45 -29.08 -31.85
C PHE A 893 5.18 -28.68 -32.63
N ARG A 894 4.14 -29.50 -32.59
CA ARG A 894 2.90 -29.36 -33.39
C ARG A 894 1.66 -29.23 -32.51
N SER A 895 0.64 -28.53 -33.01
CA SER A 895 -0.66 -28.47 -32.34
C SER A 895 -1.43 -29.78 -32.48
N GLY A 896 -1.95 -30.32 -31.37
CA GLY A 896 -2.78 -31.53 -31.32
C GLY A 896 -4.27 -31.30 -31.58
N GLY A 897 -4.70 -30.07 -31.89
CA GLY A 897 -6.11 -29.73 -32.11
C GLY A 897 -6.28 -28.40 -32.85
N SER A 898 -7.51 -27.87 -32.89
CA SER A 898 -7.73 -26.47 -33.24
C SER A 898 -7.37 -25.60 -32.05
N ALA A 899 -6.09 -25.24 -31.92
CA ALA A 899 -5.60 -24.39 -30.84
C ALA A 899 -5.55 -22.92 -31.28
N THR A 900 -5.76 -22.00 -30.35
CA THR A 900 -5.16 -20.66 -30.46
C THR A 900 -3.67 -20.81 -30.20
N LEU A 901 -2.81 -20.24 -31.05
CA LEU A 901 -1.38 -20.12 -30.81
C LEU A 901 -1.01 -18.65 -30.60
N ALA A 902 -0.16 -18.40 -29.62
CA ALA A 902 0.89 -17.40 -29.72
C ALA A 902 1.93 -17.94 -30.72
N SER A 903 1.88 -17.49 -31.99
CA SER A 903 2.77 -18.03 -33.03
C SER A 903 4.10 -17.28 -33.14
N SER A 904 5.22 -18.00 -33.05
CA SER A 904 6.57 -17.48 -33.30
C SER A 904 7.22 -18.07 -34.57
N ALA A 905 7.01 -17.43 -35.74
CA ALA A 905 7.66 -17.86 -36.99
C ALA A 905 7.91 -16.71 -38.00
N GLY A 906 9.18 -16.36 -38.27
CA GLY A 906 9.57 -15.64 -39.51
C GLY A 906 10.53 -14.44 -39.44
N SER A 907 11.81 -14.68 -39.16
CA SER A 907 13.00 -13.88 -39.59
C SER A 907 13.26 -12.45 -39.03
N SER A 908 14.33 -12.36 -38.23
CA SER A 908 15.33 -11.25 -38.21
C SER A 908 14.86 -9.79 -38.14
N ALA A 909 13.86 -9.52 -37.30
CA ALA A 909 13.66 -8.28 -36.54
C ALA A 909 12.67 -8.61 -35.42
N GLY A 910 12.81 -8.05 -34.21
CA GLY A 910 11.97 -8.42 -33.06
C GLY A 910 10.47 -8.24 -33.33
N ARG A 911 9.67 -9.25 -32.91
CA ARG A 911 8.19 -9.34 -32.82
C ARG A 911 7.80 -10.81 -32.60
N PHE A 912 7.00 -11.13 -31.59
CA PHE A 912 5.96 -12.19 -31.55
C PHE A 912 5.10 -11.93 -30.29
N ALA A 913 3.78 -12.21 -30.25
CA ALA A 913 3.01 -13.09 -31.11
C ALA A 913 1.58 -12.60 -31.41
N THR A 914 1.04 -12.97 -32.57
CA THR A 914 -0.40 -12.91 -32.86
C THR A 914 -1.14 -14.14 -32.35
N ALA A 915 -2.34 -13.96 -31.81
CA ALA A 915 -3.32 -15.04 -31.64
C ALA A 915 -3.82 -15.54 -33.01
N ARG A 916 -3.32 -16.70 -33.46
CA ARG A 916 -3.79 -17.40 -34.67
C ARG A 916 -4.40 -18.74 -34.29
N SER A 917 -5.58 -19.04 -34.82
CA SER A 917 -6.07 -20.43 -34.82
C SER A 917 -5.17 -21.29 -35.70
N ALA A 918 -4.40 -22.17 -35.07
CA ALA A 918 -3.70 -23.24 -35.73
C ALA A 918 -4.67 -24.33 -36.17
N ALA A 919 -4.41 -24.89 -37.35
CA ALA A 919 -4.99 -26.16 -37.71
C ALA A 919 -4.33 -27.29 -36.90
N ALA A 920 -5.09 -28.35 -36.59
CA ALA A 920 -4.51 -29.56 -36.01
C ALA A 920 -3.37 -30.10 -36.91
N GLY A 921 -2.20 -30.32 -36.32
CA GLY A 921 -0.95 -30.70 -37.00
C GLY A 921 -0.10 -29.53 -37.52
N GLU A 922 -0.48 -28.27 -37.28
CA GLU A 922 0.35 -27.10 -37.61
C GLU A 922 1.59 -27.04 -36.71
N VAL A 923 2.74 -26.71 -37.31
CA VAL A 923 4.04 -26.61 -36.61
C VAL A 923 4.13 -25.28 -35.88
N ILE A 924 4.27 -25.35 -34.56
CA ILE A 924 4.34 -24.22 -33.63
C ILE A 924 5.78 -23.73 -33.51
N ALA A 925 6.72 -24.66 -33.27
CA ALA A 925 8.14 -24.40 -33.10
C ALA A 925 9.00 -25.55 -33.66
N THR A 926 10.28 -25.28 -33.95
CA THR A 926 11.21 -26.27 -34.52
C THR A 926 12.61 -26.17 -33.96
N ALA A 927 13.24 -27.31 -33.69
CA ALA A 927 14.66 -27.43 -33.33
C ALA A 927 15.40 -28.34 -34.33
N GLU A 928 16.69 -28.10 -34.57
CA GLU A 928 17.53 -29.02 -35.37
C GLU A 928 18.10 -30.15 -34.49
N LEU A 929 18.06 -31.38 -34.99
CA LEU A 929 18.71 -32.55 -34.39
C LEU A 929 19.55 -33.28 -35.44
N THR A 930 20.82 -33.54 -35.15
CA THR A 930 21.74 -34.28 -36.02
C THR A 930 21.87 -35.74 -35.55
N ILE A 931 21.25 -36.66 -36.27
CA ILE A 931 21.39 -38.09 -36.00
C ILE A 931 22.71 -38.57 -36.62
N LEU A 932 23.60 -39.05 -35.76
CA LEU A 932 24.91 -39.56 -36.10
C LEU A 932 24.78 -40.93 -36.77
N ALA A 933 25.77 -41.26 -37.60
CA ALA A 933 25.96 -42.65 -37.99
C ALA A 933 26.44 -43.40 -36.75
N ASP A 934 25.87 -44.59 -36.50
CA ASP A 934 26.51 -45.53 -35.61
C ASP A 934 27.90 -45.83 -36.15
N ASP A 935 28.91 -45.29 -35.45
CA ASP A 935 30.31 -45.65 -35.61
C ASP A 935 30.47 -47.10 -35.11
N VAL A 936 29.97 -48.04 -35.91
CA VAL A 936 30.34 -49.45 -35.83
C VAL A 936 31.75 -49.54 -36.41
N PRO A 937 32.80 -49.72 -35.59
CA PRO A 937 34.14 -49.91 -36.10
C PRO A 937 34.15 -51.32 -36.72
N LYS A 938 34.04 -51.38 -38.05
CA LYS A 938 34.26 -52.62 -38.78
C LYS A 938 35.75 -52.84 -38.94
N THR A 939 36.14 -54.12 -38.87
CA THR A 939 37.51 -54.67 -38.95
C THR A 939 38.32 -54.57 -37.64
N ASP A 940 39.12 -55.56 -37.25
CA ASP A 940 39.52 -56.77 -37.99
C ASP A 940 39.78 -57.99 -37.06
N ASP A 941 39.75 -59.20 -37.61
CA ASP A 941 40.12 -60.43 -36.88
C ASP A 941 41.63 -60.46 -36.58
N GLY A 942 42.03 -60.66 -35.32
CA GLY A 942 43.46 -60.82 -34.96
C GLY A 942 43.72 -61.23 -33.52
N ASP A 943 44.36 -62.39 -33.34
CA ASP A 943 44.87 -62.88 -32.04
C ASP A 943 45.95 -61.94 -31.45
N ASP A 944 45.82 -61.57 -30.17
CA ASP A 944 46.79 -61.94 -29.10
C ASP A 944 46.46 -61.26 -27.75
N ALA A 945 46.50 -62.05 -26.67
CA ALA A 945 46.62 -61.57 -25.28
C ALA A 945 48.12 -61.36 -24.94
N PRO A 946 48.58 -60.63 -23.86
CA PRO A 946 47.99 -60.71 -22.50
C PRO A 946 48.21 -59.55 -21.48
N ALA A 947 47.44 -59.62 -20.37
CA ALA A 947 47.77 -59.15 -18.99
C ALA A 947 47.92 -57.61 -18.74
N SER A 948 47.84 -57.06 -17.51
CA SER A 948 47.79 -57.67 -16.17
C SER A 948 47.18 -56.76 -15.05
N GLN A 949 46.56 -57.39 -14.05
CA GLN A 949 46.52 -57.05 -12.60
C GLN A 949 45.63 -55.88 -12.07
N GLY A 950 44.96 -56.17 -10.94
CA GLY A 950 44.14 -55.26 -10.10
C GLY A 950 44.93 -54.51 -9.01
N PRO A 951 44.33 -54.11 -7.87
CA PRO A 951 43.59 -54.97 -6.92
C PRO A 951 42.15 -54.47 -6.61
N ALA A 952 41.19 -55.21 -6.02
CA ALA A 952 41.10 -56.42 -5.19
C ALA A 952 41.05 -56.23 -3.64
N GLY A 953 39.91 -56.65 -3.05
CA GLY A 953 39.64 -56.84 -1.60
C GLY A 953 38.37 -56.13 -1.12
N GLY A 954 37.40 -56.75 -0.43
CA GLY A 954 37.11 -58.16 -0.06
C GLY A 954 35.71 -58.22 0.61
N ALA A 955 34.84 -59.19 0.28
CA ALA A 955 34.60 -60.46 1.01
C ALA A 955 33.95 -60.30 2.42
N ALA A 956 32.92 -61.07 2.86
CA ALA A 956 32.05 -62.09 2.22
C ALA A 956 30.88 -62.51 3.18
N ASP A 957 29.88 -63.25 2.65
CA ASP A 957 28.99 -64.28 3.28
C ASP A 957 28.10 -63.92 4.51
N ASP A 958 26.93 -64.52 4.80
CA ASP A 958 26.08 -65.60 4.22
C ASP A 958 24.59 -65.19 4.48
N GLY A 959 23.58 -65.40 3.61
CA GLY A 959 22.80 -66.66 3.41
C GLY A 959 21.56 -66.74 4.34
N ASP A 960 20.36 -67.26 4.03
CA ASP A 960 19.66 -67.76 2.82
C ASP A 960 18.14 -67.84 3.20
N GLY A 961 17.16 -67.80 2.25
CA GLY A 961 15.73 -67.87 2.68
C GLY A 961 14.56 -67.48 1.74
N SER A 962 14.51 -67.97 0.48
CA SER A 962 13.28 -68.28 -0.30
C SER A 962 12.05 -67.32 -0.40
N SER A 963 11.77 -66.83 -1.62
CA SER A 963 10.46 -66.69 -2.33
C SER A 963 9.15 -66.43 -1.53
N LEU A 964 8.31 -65.44 -1.85
CA LEU A 964 7.69 -65.18 -3.17
C LEU A 964 7.42 -63.67 -3.42
N SER A 965 7.32 -63.30 -4.70
CA SER A 965 7.26 -61.92 -5.21
C SER A 965 5.90 -61.23 -5.14
N ALA A 966 5.88 -59.94 -4.76
CA ALA A 966 5.16 -58.85 -5.46
C ALA A 966 5.42 -57.46 -4.81
N SER A 967 6.63 -56.92 -4.94
CA SER A 967 6.92 -55.50 -4.70
C SER A 967 8.21 -55.08 -5.40
N ALA A 968 8.22 -53.85 -5.97
CA ALA A 968 9.35 -52.99 -6.36
C ALA A 968 9.17 -52.32 -7.74
N ALA A 969 8.74 -51.07 -7.71
CA ALA A 969 9.38 -49.92 -8.37
C ALA A 969 8.63 -48.67 -7.83
N GLY A 970 9.22 -47.74 -7.10
CA GLY A 970 10.65 -47.43 -6.93
C GLY A 970 10.80 -45.94 -7.15
N SER A 971 10.58 -45.16 -6.10
CA SER A 971 10.50 -43.69 -6.17
C SER A 971 11.85 -43.03 -6.46
N LEU A 972 11.79 -41.89 -7.15
CA LEU A 972 12.73 -40.78 -6.97
C LEU A 972 11.93 -39.48 -7.01
N ALA A 973 12.08 -38.67 -5.96
CA ALA A 973 11.60 -37.29 -5.89
C ALA A 973 12.77 -36.33 -6.15
N ARG A 974 12.49 -35.04 -6.32
CA ARG A 974 13.43 -33.93 -6.05
C ARG A 974 12.75 -32.57 -5.97
N SER A 975 12.67 -32.05 -4.75
CA SER A 975 12.97 -30.64 -4.47
C SER A 975 14.47 -30.38 -4.66
N GLY A 976 14.91 -29.12 -4.59
CA GLY A 976 16.34 -28.78 -4.46
C GLY A 976 16.96 -29.31 -3.16
N THR A 977 18.28 -29.38 -2.99
CA THR A 977 19.40 -29.07 -3.89
C THR A 977 20.62 -29.83 -3.36
N ASP A 978 21.48 -30.44 -4.20
CA ASP A 978 22.94 -30.41 -3.95
C ASP A 978 23.84 -31.06 -5.02
N ALA A 979 25.01 -30.43 -5.18
CA ALA A 979 26.30 -30.86 -5.73
C ALA A 979 26.41 -32.05 -6.75
N ASN A 980 27.08 -31.74 -7.88
CA ASN A 980 27.79 -32.64 -8.82
C ASN A 980 27.11 -33.10 -10.13
N VAL A 981 26.19 -32.32 -10.71
CA VAL A 981 25.88 -32.43 -12.16
C VAL A 981 25.91 -31.08 -12.90
N GLY A 982 25.55 -29.96 -12.25
CA GLY A 982 25.52 -28.62 -12.89
C GLY A 982 26.86 -28.04 -13.37
N LEU A 983 28.00 -28.60 -12.94
CA LEU A 983 29.32 -28.01 -13.21
C LEU A 983 29.80 -28.14 -14.68
N LEU A 984 29.17 -28.99 -15.50
CA LEU A 984 29.59 -29.23 -16.89
C LEU A 984 28.87 -28.37 -17.93
N LEU A 985 27.69 -27.84 -17.62
CA LEU A 985 26.92 -26.97 -18.53
C LEU A 985 27.32 -25.48 -18.41
N ALA A 986 27.53 -24.99 -17.18
CA ALA A 986 27.91 -23.59 -16.95
C ALA A 986 29.28 -23.18 -17.57
N VAL A 987 30.18 -24.14 -17.79
CA VAL A 987 31.54 -23.87 -18.31
C VAL A 987 31.56 -23.62 -19.84
N VAL A 988 30.52 -24.02 -20.58
CA VAL A 988 30.52 -23.90 -22.05
C VAL A 988 30.09 -22.51 -22.53
N LEU A 989 29.16 -21.84 -21.84
CA LEU A 989 28.65 -20.53 -22.25
C LEU A 989 29.62 -19.35 -22.01
N VAL A 990 30.59 -19.50 -21.10
CA VAL A 990 31.56 -18.44 -20.76
C VAL A 990 32.68 -18.26 -21.82
N LEU A 991 32.80 -19.15 -22.82
CA LEU A 991 33.92 -19.15 -23.77
C LEU A 991 33.66 -18.54 -25.16
N VAL A 992 32.51 -17.92 -25.41
CA VAL A 992 32.21 -17.22 -26.69
C VAL A 992 32.23 -15.70 -26.56
N GLY A 993 31.98 -15.15 -25.36
CA GLY A 993 31.85 -13.70 -25.11
C GLY A 993 33.14 -12.98 -24.68
N GLY A 994 34.30 -13.18 -25.34
CA GLY A 994 35.53 -12.62 -24.76
C GLY A 994 36.84 -12.63 -25.55
N THR A 995 36.91 -12.11 -26.78
CA THR A 995 38.13 -11.42 -27.30
C THR A 995 37.94 -10.78 -28.68
N LEU A 996 37.95 -9.43 -28.76
CA LEU A 996 38.77 -8.64 -29.70
C LEU A 996 38.48 -7.14 -29.64
N LEU A 997 39.23 -6.42 -28.79
CA LEU A 997 39.34 -4.96 -28.87
C LEU A 997 40.45 -4.54 -29.87
N ILE A 998 40.10 -3.55 -30.71
CA ILE A 998 41.01 -2.60 -31.40
C ILE A 998 41.91 -3.14 -32.54
N ARG A 999 41.56 -2.79 -33.79
CA ARG A 999 42.51 -2.05 -34.66
C ARG A 999 41.89 -1.22 -35.80
N ARG A 1000 41.96 0.11 -35.62
CA ARG A 1000 41.90 1.17 -36.66
C ARG A 1000 42.55 0.78 -38.02
N ARG A 1001 41.84 0.97 -39.15
CA ARG A 1001 42.04 2.09 -40.13
C ARG A 1001 41.26 1.95 -41.45
N ARG A 1002 40.57 3.05 -41.82
CA ARG A 1002 40.43 3.70 -43.15
C ARG A 1002 40.44 2.84 -44.44
N THR A 1003 39.34 2.97 -45.21
CA THR A 1003 39.17 3.39 -46.63
C THR A 1003 37.95 2.66 -47.22
N ALA A 1004 37.15 3.15 -48.16
CA ALA A 1004 36.87 4.49 -48.69
C ALA A 1004 35.65 4.35 -49.65
N GLU A 1005 34.88 5.43 -49.85
CA GLU A 1005 34.04 5.75 -51.03
C GLU A 1005 33.18 4.63 -51.70
N GLY A 1006 31.86 4.84 -51.70
CA GLY A 1006 30.87 4.03 -52.41
C GLY A 1006 29.46 4.59 -52.22
#